data_AF-Q4UM90-F1
#
_entry.id   AF-Q4UM90-F1
#
_cell.length_a   1.000
_cell.length_b   1.000
_cell.length_c   1.000
_cell.angle_alpha   90.00
_cell.angle_beta   90.00
_cell.angle_gamma   90.00
#
_symmetry.space_group_name_H-M   'P 1'
#
loop_
_entity.id
_entity.type
_entity.pdbx_description
1 polymer ?
#
loop_
_entity_poly.entity_id
_entity_poly.type
_entity_poly.pdbx_seq_one_letter_code
_entity_poly.pdbx_strand_id
1 'polypeptide(L)'
;MKISNAAANVTAAGQISGVVSYTADGKLTANNGISGSVTTATNDTGTLTIGAGNVTGTIGTNGKSLKLVNIGANPITFSSNVFAPVALTDQNSQLTLADGIVVTGSVTTKNNTRGVLSLGVGSSITNGIGANNFSLERVELRAGASSLGGNIYAGAVKLMADTSVVTLEDNAKVYGSVTTKTDTKGVLVLGRNSSVAGIGANGFALERVEIGAGASSLRGNIFTGTVKLMADDSALTLEDNATIHGSVTTKTNEKGILIFSRNGSVTDNIGENGAALEKVIFKGVDTIEGAAYAQTFTIANANANVTVKGLMTGDVNYEADGTLASESIIGDIDFKGTNGIFSINDGRAIDGAVLSTGGVGGILNFKGNANVTQNVGADEENSSATINIQGDDTTNVSLANDVFVGGVNFTNSGKLQLSKSFSAKNVDFGAKGGTLEFNGNDKYIFNAVIANGQTGILNVLTKLAATDASVGTLKTINIGNANAGQSFLIAVNNANLALLTSPNSSINFSNANSQLTLTAPVDQTVTLANNLKGGGIVTLNGNGHNLVVSGKNGAMLGTAGNELAELNIKGDVTITNNLDIHNINKLNIQKGAYFTDQSLTSAKVAEINIGQLIDKTSYAATYALDAVNGDFELNTGGMKFIHEDSALDLKNSSNANDHTINLQTEIYVENIVLDIHAITLNRVNANIRFEDDTIYTATGNIESDIIDFQGKAGVINIADNVKIDSRVTSTADTSGILNFEGAGEVTKLITNIKMLKTGNGNVALTAGGDYSIGEIQGNGNNNLTFGPNSRLTTTYINKTGG
;
A
#
# COMPACT_ATOMS: atom_id res chain seq x y z
N MET A 1 52.52 -43.62 -58.81
CA MET A 1 52.80 -44.83 -58.01
C MET A 1 51.51 -45.60 -57.82
N LYS A 2 51.51 -46.93 -58.02
CA LYS A 2 50.32 -47.78 -57.82
C LYS A 2 50.61 -48.81 -56.72
N ILE A 3 49.73 -48.88 -55.72
CA ILE A 3 49.75 -49.90 -54.66
C ILE A 3 48.66 -50.92 -55.00
N SER A 4 49.07 -52.10 -55.48
CA SER A 4 48.16 -53.11 -56.06
C SER A 4 48.13 -54.44 -55.32
N ASN A 5 48.86 -54.57 -54.21
CA ASN A 5 48.86 -55.75 -53.36
C ASN A 5 48.53 -55.35 -51.91
N ALA A 6 47.60 -56.05 -51.26
CA ALA A 6 47.19 -55.77 -49.88
C ALA A 6 48.34 -55.99 -48.87
N ALA A 7 49.32 -56.86 -49.19
CA ALA A 7 50.52 -57.07 -48.39
C ALA A 7 51.61 -56.02 -48.65
N ALA A 8 51.42 -55.11 -49.61
CA ALA A 8 52.43 -54.09 -49.91
C ALA A 8 52.67 -53.20 -48.68
N ASN A 9 53.95 -53.00 -48.35
CA ASN A 9 54.39 -52.07 -47.32
C ASN A 9 55.54 -51.25 -47.88
N VAL A 10 55.19 -50.17 -48.57
CA VAL A 10 56.13 -49.36 -49.34
C VAL A 10 56.59 -48.17 -48.50
N THR A 11 57.89 -47.88 -48.51
CA THR A 11 58.44 -46.66 -47.91
C THR A 11 59.09 -45.82 -48.99
N ALA A 12 58.61 -44.59 -49.17
CA ALA A 12 59.21 -43.62 -50.06
C ALA A 12 60.23 -42.78 -49.28
N ALA A 13 61.50 -42.88 -49.69
CA ALA A 13 62.59 -42.11 -49.10
C ALA A 13 62.58 -40.63 -49.53
N GLY A 14 62.07 -40.30 -50.71
CA GLY A 14 61.93 -38.93 -51.21
C GLY A 14 60.49 -38.41 -51.14
N GLN A 15 60.29 -37.12 -51.47
CA GLN A 15 58.95 -36.56 -51.66
C GLN A 15 58.26 -37.26 -52.84
N ILE A 16 56.98 -37.58 -52.68
CA ILE A 16 56.19 -38.21 -53.76
C ILE A 16 55.46 -37.11 -54.54
N SER A 17 55.89 -36.84 -55.77
CA SER A 17 55.29 -35.80 -56.63
C SER A 17 54.22 -36.32 -57.60
N GLY A 18 54.29 -37.59 -57.99
CA GLY A 18 53.29 -38.22 -58.86
C GLY A 18 52.05 -38.71 -58.10
N VAL A 19 50.95 -38.94 -58.83
CA VAL A 19 49.72 -39.53 -58.27
C VAL A 19 50.01 -40.88 -57.62
N VAL A 20 49.51 -41.08 -56.40
CA VAL A 20 49.46 -42.38 -55.72
C VAL A 20 48.06 -42.96 -55.90
N SER A 21 47.96 -44.23 -56.33
CA SER A 21 46.69 -44.92 -56.50
C SER A 21 46.72 -46.26 -55.77
N TYR A 22 45.83 -46.42 -54.79
CA TYR A 22 45.55 -47.69 -54.12
C TYR A 22 44.48 -48.45 -54.88
N THR A 23 44.87 -49.62 -55.40
CA THR A 23 43.97 -50.60 -56.00
C THR A 23 43.80 -51.85 -55.13
N ALA A 24 44.53 -51.92 -54.01
CA ALA A 24 44.37 -52.89 -52.93
C ALA A 24 44.69 -52.21 -51.59
N ASP A 25 44.30 -52.82 -50.46
CA ASP A 25 44.48 -52.29 -49.09
C ASP A 25 45.93 -52.41 -48.57
N GLY A 26 46.90 -51.95 -49.34
CA GLY A 26 48.31 -51.91 -48.95
C GLY A 26 48.67 -50.69 -48.08
N LYS A 27 49.93 -50.63 -47.63
CA LYS A 27 50.49 -49.54 -46.84
C LYS A 27 51.57 -48.76 -47.61
N LEU A 28 51.55 -47.44 -47.46
CA LEU A 28 52.61 -46.54 -47.96
C LEU A 28 53.05 -45.62 -46.83
N THR A 29 54.36 -45.51 -46.62
CA THR A 29 54.98 -44.52 -45.74
C THR A 29 55.70 -43.48 -46.60
N ALA A 30 55.23 -42.23 -46.57
CA ALA A 30 55.86 -41.09 -47.23
C ALA A 30 56.66 -40.30 -46.20
N ASN A 31 58.00 -40.46 -46.21
CA ASN A 31 58.85 -39.83 -45.20
C ASN A 31 59.07 -38.33 -45.44
N ASN A 32 58.85 -37.82 -46.65
CA ASN A 32 59.17 -36.45 -47.05
C ASN A 32 58.01 -35.73 -47.76
N GLY A 33 56.77 -36.03 -47.36
CA GLY A 33 55.57 -35.40 -47.88
C GLY A 33 55.11 -35.93 -49.24
N ILE A 34 53.98 -35.41 -49.71
CA ILE A 34 53.33 -35.80 -50.96
C ILE A 34 52.76 -34.56 -51.65
N SER A 35 53.14 -34.31 -52.88
CA SER A 35 52.51 -33.26 -53.70
C SER A 35 51.53 -33.78 -54.74
N GLY A 36 51.61 -35.06 -55.12
CA GLY A 36 50.62 -35.70 -55.98
C GLY A 36 49.35 -36.12 -55.23
N SER A 37 48.21 -36.23 -55.93
CA SER A 37 46.98 -36.74 -55.32
C SER A 37 47.11 -38.20 -54.90
N VAL A 38 46.48 -38.58 -53.80
CA VAL A 38 46.38 -39.97 -53.33
C VAL A 38 44.95 -40.45 -53.51
N THR A 39 44.74 -41.51 -54.28
CA THR A 39 43.41 -41.95 -54.71
C THR A 39 43.18 -43.43 -54.45
N THR A 40 41.92 -43.84 -54.32
CA THR A 40 41.48 -45.23 -54.22
C THR A 40 40.34 -45.49 -55.20
N ALA A 41 40.11 -46.75 -55.57
CA ALA A 41 38.97 -47.14 -56.40
C ALA A 41 37.67 -47.31 -55.58
N THR A 42 37.82 -47.66 -54.29
CA THR A 42 36.76 -48.00 -53.34
C THR A 42 37.03 -47.32 -52.00
N ASN A 43 35.98 -47.13 -51.18
CA ASN A 43 36.13 -46.67 -49.79
C ASN A 43 36.98 -47.64 -48.97
N ASP A 44 37.50 -47.13 -47.86
CA ASP A 44 38.20 -47.90 -46.82
C ASP A 44 39.36 -48.75 -47.34
N THR A 45 40.02 -48.25 -48.38
CA THR A 45 41.12 -48.95 -49.06
C THR A 45 42.42 -48.17 -48.89
N GLY A 46 43.48 -48.82 -48.44
CA GLY A 46 44.82 -48.26 -48.38
C GLY A 46 45.09 -47.47 -47.10
N THR A 47 46.26 -47.71 -46.52
CA THR A 47 46.78 -46.93 -45.38
C THR A 47 47.97 -46.09 -45.82
N LEU A 48 47.90 -44.78 -45.59
CA LEU A 48 48.99 -43.84 -45.84
C LEU A 48 49.58 -43.38 -44.51
N THR A 49 50.89 -43.41 -44.34
CA THR A 49 51.60 -42.81 -43.20
C THR A 49 52.50 -41.68 -43.71
N ILE A 50 52.41 -40.50 -43.10
CA ILE A 50 53.21 -39.34 -43.46
C ILE A 50 54.17 -39.05 -42.31
N GLY A 51 55.46 -39.29 -42.55
CA GLY A 51 56.51 -39.19 -41.52
C GLY A 51 57.01 -37.77 -41.30
N ALA A 52 57.14 -36.98 -42.37
CA ALA A 52 57.49 -35.57 -42.39
C ALA A 52 57.04 -34.94 -43.73
N GLY A 53 57.18 -33.61 -43.86
CA GLY A 53 56.87 -32.86 -45.08
C GLY A 53 55.40 -32.47 -45.25
N ASN A 54 55.12 -31.58 -46.21
CA ASN A 54 53.76 -31.11 -46.47
C ASN A 54 53.01 -32.02 -47.45
N VAL A 55 51.68 -32.03 -47.35
CA VAL A 55 50.78 -32.65 -48.32
C VAL A 55 50.05 -31.57 -49.11
N THR A 56 50.32 -31.47 -50.40
CA THR A 56 49.61 -30.52 -51.28
C THR A 56 48.62 -31.20 -52.22
N GLY A 57 48.71 -32.53 -52.38
CA GLY A 57 47.75 -33.29 -53.16
C GLY A 57 46.53 -33.71 -52.35
N THR A 58 45.36 -33.77 -52.97
CA THR A 58 44.14 -34.29 -52.35
C THR A 58 44.31 -35.75 -51.94
N ILE A 59 43.86 -36.12 -50.74
CA ILE A 59 43.84 -37.52 -50.29
C ILE A 59 42.40 -38.04 -50.31
N GLY A 60 42.15 -39.05 -51.12
CA GLY A 60 40.82 -39.60 -51.37
C GLY A 60 39.93 -38.66 -52.17
N THR A 61 38.69 -39.07 -52.37
CA THR A 61 37.61 -38.23 -52.92
C THR A 61 36.29 -38.62 -52.26
N ASN A 62 35.25 -37.79 -52.37
CA ASN A 62 33.93 -38.14 -51.84
C ASN A 62 33.43 -39.47 -52.46
N GLY A 63 33.05 -40.43 -51.61
CA GLY A 63 32.66 -41.79 -52.02
C GLY A 63 33.81 -42.72 -52.42
N LYS A 64 35.08 -42.28 -52.30
CA LYS A 64 36.30 -43.10 -52.45
C LYS A 64 37.35 -42.67 -51.43
N SER A 65 37.09 -42.98 -50.16
CA SER A 65 37.97 -42.69 -49.04
C SER A 65 39.15 -43.66 -48.98
N LEU A 66 40.27 -43.18 -48.42
CA LEU A 66 41.29 -44.09 -47.89
C LEU A 66 40.80 -44.67 -46.56
N LYS A 67 41.34 -45.83 -46.20
CA LYS A 67 41.08 -46.46 -44.91
C LYS A 67 41.57 -45.61 -43.75
N LEU A 68 42.81 -45.11 -43.86
CA LEU A 68 43.45 -44.35 -42.78
C LEU A 68 44.65 -43.55 -43.30
N VAL A 69 44.80 -42.34 -42.78
CA VAL A 69 46.00 -41.50 -42.90
C VAL A 69 46.64 -41.34 -41.53
N ASN A 70 47.87 -41.83 -41.36
CA ASN A 70 48.64 -41.68 -40.13
C ASN A 70 49.59 -40.49 -40.22
N ILE A 71 49.61 -39.67 -39.18
CA ILE A 71 50.58 -38.58 -38.98
C ILE A 71 51.66 -39.07 -38.02
N GLY A 72 52.91 -38.98 -38.45
CA GLY A 72 54.10 -39.34 -37.66
C GLY A 72 54.48 -38.29 -36.61
N ALA A 73 55.74 -38.32 -36.16
CA ALA A 73 56.25 -37.48 -35.08
C ALA A 73 56.55 -36.02 -35.47
N ASN A 74 56.65 -35.72 -36.77
CA ASN A 74 56.97 -34.37 -37.25
C ASN A 74 55.70 -33.59 -37.59
N PRO A 75 55.69 -32.25 -37.46
CA PRO A 75 54.58 -31.41 -37.91
C PRO A 75 54.29 -31.58 -39.41
N ILE A 76 53.03 -31.78 -39.75
CA ILE A 76 52.54 -31.94 -41.12
C ILE A 76 51.53 -30.85 -41.43
N THR A 77 51.59 -30.29 -42.65
CA THR A 77 50.54 -29.41 -43.17
C THR A 77 49.78 -30.09 -44.30
N PHE A 78 48.46 -30.10 -44.23
CA PHE A 78 47.58 -30.41 -45.35
C PHE A 78 47.19 -29.11 -46.06
N SER A 79 47.52 -29.01 -47.35
CA SER A 79 47.19 -27.88 -48.22
C SER A 79 46.15 -28.26 -49.29
N SER A 80 45.51 -29.43 -49.14
CA SER A 80 44.38 -29.88 -49.95
C SER A 80 43.45 -30.74 -49.10
N ASN A 81 42.19 -30.87 -49.53
CA ASN A 81 41.16 -31.65 -48.84
C ASN A 81 41.55 -33.12 -48.62
N VAL A 82 41.04 -33.68 -47.53
CA VAL A 82 41.28 -35.07 -47.13
C VAL A 82 39.96 -35.77 -46.86
N PHE A 83 39.68 -36.79 -47.66
CA PHE A 83 38.47 -37.61 -47.59
C PHE A 83 38.78 -38.96 -46.94
N ALA A 84 39.40 -38.96 -45.77
CA ALA A 84 39.79 -40.18 -45.05
C ALA A 84 39.91 -39.91 -43.54
N PRO A 85 39.74 -40.92 -42.67
CA PRO A 85 40.09 -40.81 -41.26
C PRO A 85 41.59 -40.51 -41.11
N VAL A 86 41.93 -39.62 -40.17
CA VAL A 86 43.30 -39.21 -39.88
C VAL A 86 43.64 -39.59 -38.44
N ALA A 87 44.79 -40.23 -38.21
CA ALA A 87 45.27 -40.60 -36.88
C ALA A 87 46.64 -39.96 -36.59
N LEU A 88 46.74 -39.22 -35.50
CA LEU A 88 47.99 -38.71 -34.94
C LEU A 88 48.62 -39.83 -34.10
N THR A 89 49.70 -40.42 -34.61
CA THR A 89 50.22 -41.71 -34.11
C THR A 89 51.36 -41.59 -33.11
N ASP A 90 51.93 -40.40 -32.93
CA ASP A 90 53.04 -40.08 -32.04
C ASP A 90 52.65 -39.02 -30.99
N GLN A 91 53.47 -38.81 -29.94
CA GLN A 91 53.26 -37.69 -28.99
C GLN A 91 53.41 -36.34 -29.65
N ASN A 92 54.41 -36.23 -30.52
CA ASN A 92 54.79 -34.98 -31.14
C ASN A 92 54.03 -34.74 -32.44
N SER A 93 53.08 -35.63 -32.79
CA SER A 93 52.24 -35.46 -33.96
C SER A 93 51.51 -34.12 -33.91
N GLN A 94 51.74 -33.29 -34.92
CA GLN A 94 51.03 -32.04 -35.11
C GLN A 94 50.50 -32.02 -36.53
N LEU A 95 49.20 -31.76 -36.68
CA LEU A 95 48.56 -31.60 -37.97
C LEU A 95 48.07 -30.17 -38.10
N THR A 96 48.52 -29.47 -39.13
CA THR A 96 47.99 -28.17 -39.52
C THR A 96 47.18 -28.31 -40.81
N LEU A 97 45.97 -27.75 -40.81
CA LEU A 97 45.20 -27.54 -42.03
C LEU A 97 45.51 -26.12 -42.53
N ALA A 98 45.88 -26.00 -43.81
CA ALA A 98 45.96 -24.70 -44.47
C ALA A 98 44.56 -24.09 -44.63
N ASP A 99 44.48 -22.85 -45.09
CA ASP A 99 43.21 -22.16 -45.26
C ASP A 99 42.29 -22.88 -46.26
N GLY A 100 41.00 -22.95 -45.93
CA GLY A 100 39.94 -23.54 -46.75
C GLY A 100 39.93 -25.06 -46.82
N ILE A 101 40.71 -25.75 -45.99
CA ILE A 101 40.85 -27.21 -46.07
C ILE A 101 39.77 -27.94 -45.28
N VAL A 102 39.12 -28.88 -45.97
CA VAL A 102 38.08 -29.75 -45.41
C VAL A 102 38.65 -31.16 -45.19
N VAL A 103 38.49 -31.67 -43.97
CA VAL A 103 38.70 -33.09 -43.66
C VAL A 103 37.34 -33.73 -43.37
N THR A 104 36.92 -34.65 -44.23
CA THR A 104 35.63 -35.33 -44.04
C THR A 104 35.71 -36.58 -43.19
N GLY A 105 36.89 -37.08 -42.87
CA GLY A 105 37.09 -38.17 -41.91
C GLY A 105 37.24 -37.66 -40.48
N SER A 106 37.11 -38.56 -39.51
CA SER A 106 37.45 -38.25 -38.11
C SER A 106 38.95 -37.98 -37.96
N VAL A 107 39.35 -37.04 -37.10
CA VAL A 107 40.75 -36.84 -36.71
C VAL A 107 40.97 -37.37 -35.30
N THR A 108 41.73 -38.45 -35.12
CA THR A 108 41.91 -39.11 -33.82
C THR A 108 43.39 -39.24 -33.44
N THR A 109 43.68 -39.83 -32.27
CA THR A 109 45.02 -40.12 -31.79
C THR A 109 45.16 -41.59 -31.42
N LYS A 110 46.40 -42.10 -31.38
CA LYS A 110 46.64 -43.50 -30.97
C LYS A 110 46.59 -43.72 -29.46
N ASN A 111 46.85 -42.68 -28.66
CA ASN A 111 46.73 -42.72 -27.21
C ASN A 111 46.09 -41.43 -26.68
N ASN A 112 45.44 -41.53 -25.53
CA ASN A 112 44.77 -40.42 -24.86
C ASN A 112 45.68 -39.19 -24.65
N THR A 113 45.10 -37.99 -24.76
CA THR A 113 45.73 -36.68 -24.46
C THR A 113 47.04 -36.42 -25.20
N ARG A 114 47.13 -36.78 -26.48
CA ARG A 114 48.30 -36.53 -27.33
C ARG A 114 47.89 -35.86 -28.62
N GLY A 115 48.83 -35.21 -29.29
CA GLY A 115 48.63 -34.66 -30.63
C GLY A 115 47.87 -33.33 -30.65
N VAL A 116 48.31 -32.46 -31.56
CA VAL A 116 47.74 -31.12 -31.76
C VAL A 116 47.17 -31.02 -33.16
N LEU A 117 45.94 -30.52 -33.27
CA LEU A 117 45.30 -30.18 -34.54
C LEU A 117 45.16 -28.65 -34.63
N SER A 118 45.72 -28.04 -35.67
CA SER A 118 45.65 -26.60 -35.93
C SER A 118 44.85 -26.34 -37.21
N LEU A 119 43.83 -25.48 -37.16
CA LEU A 119 42.99 -25.11 -38.29
C LEU A 119 43.34 -23.71 -38.81
N GLY A 120 43.56 -23.60 -40.13
CA GLY A 120 43.63 -22.34 -40.87
C GLY A 120 42.23 -21.74 -41.14
N VAL A 121 42.20 -20.54 -41.70
CA VAL A 121 40.96 -19.79 -42.00
C VAL A 121 40.08 -20.63 -42.93
N GLY A 122 38.79 -20.76 -42.62
CA GLY A 122 37.82 -21.51 -43.42
C GLY A 122 37.99 -23.02 -43.40
N SER A 123 38.88 -23.57 -42.57
CA SER A 123 39.05 -25.02 -42.46
C SER A 123 37.90 -25.68 -41.70
N SER A 124 37.63 -26.95 -41.99
CA SER A 124 36.58 -27.69 -41.29
C SER A 124 36.88 -29.18 -41.10
N ILE A 125 36.40 -29.74 -39.99
CA ILE A 125 36.36 -31.19 -39.73
C ILE A 125 34.90 -31.60 -39.58
N THR A 126 34.40 -32.56 -40.37
CA THR A 126 32.95 -32.87 -40.35
C THR A 126 32.56 -34.07 -39.48
N ASN A 127 33.46 -35.05 -39.28
CA ASN A 127 33.14 -36.36 -38.68
C ASN A 127 33.69 -36.58 -37.25
N GLY A 128 34.08 -35.51 -36.55
CA GLY A 128 34.56 -35.56 -35.16
C GLY A 128 36.08 -35.52 -34.98
N ILE A 129 36.49 -35.20 -33.75
CA ILE A 129 37.88 -35.09 -33.32
C ILE A 129 38.06 -35.91 -32.05
N GLY A 130 39.04 -36.82 -32.05
CA GLY A 130 39.30 -37.75 -30.95
C GLY A 130 38.18 -38.77 -30.72
N ALA A 131 38.33 -39.56 -29.67
CA ALA A 131 37.30 -40.45 -29.13
C ALA A 131 37.50 -40.63 -27.61
N ASN A 132 36.56 -41.31 -26.94
CA ASN A 132 36.74 -41.73 -25.54
C ASN A 132 38.04 -42.54 -25.40
N ASN A 133 38.93 -42.13 -24.47
CA ASN A 133 40.29 -42.67 -24.26
C ASN A 133 41.29 -42.45 -25.42
N PHE A 134 40.91 -41.67 -26.43
CA PHE A 134 41.75 -41.25 -27.56
C PHE A 134 41.55 -39.75 -27.81
N SER A 135 41.58 -38.95 -26.74
CA SER A 135 41.44 -37.49 -26.87
C SER A 135 42.70 -36.87 -27.47
N LEU A 136 42.51 -35.78 -28.21
CA LEU A 136 43.62 -34.90 -28.57
C LEU A 136 44.08 -34.10 -27.35
N GLU A 137 45.34 -33.65 -27.36
CA GLU A 137 45.82 -32.71 -26.34
C GLU A 137 45.04 -31.39 -26.44
N ARG A 138 45.01 -30.81 -27.65
CA ARG A 138 44.28 -29.57 -27.94
C ARG A 138 43.97 -29.43 -29.43
N VAL A 139 42.93 -28.66 -29.72
CA VAL A 139 42.60 -28.14 -31.06
C VAL A 139 42.87 -26.64 -31.04
N GLU A 140 43.54 -26.11 -32.05
CA GLU A 140 43.89 -24.70 -32.15
C GLU A 140 43.26 -24.07 -33.39
N LEU A 141 42.58 -22.95 -33.22
CA LEU A 141 42.03 -22.17 -34.33
C LEU A 141 42.84 -20.90 -34.51
N ARG A 142 43.32 -20.66 -35.74
CA ARG A 142 43.99 -19.42 -36.12
C ARG A 142 42.97 -18.30 -36.39
N ALA A 143 43.43 -17.16 -36.86
CA ALA A 143 42.55 -16.06 -37.25
C ALA A 143 41.50 -16.52 -38.26
N GLY A 144 40.29 -15.98 -38.19
CA GLY A 144 39.18 -16.32 -39.10
C GLY A 144 38.29 -17.46 -38.60
N ALA A 145 37.27 -17.78 -39.42
CA ALA A 145 36.25 -18.77 -39.07
C ALA A 145 36.66 -20.20 -39.43
N SER A 146 36.32 -21.18 -38.59
CA SER A 146 36.44 -22.61 -38.88
C SER A 146 35.25 -23.37 -38.31
N SER A 147 34.93 -24.54 -38.84
CA SER A 147 33.84 -25.38 -38.32
C SER A 147 34.30 -26.74 -37.81
N LEU A 148 33.67 -27.19 -36.72
CA LEU A 148 33.89 -28.50 -36.11
C LEU A 148 32.55 -29.25 -36.02
N GLY A 149 32.46 -30.37 -36.73
CA GLY A 149 31.35 -31.32 -36.68
C GLY A 149 31.67 -32.56 -35.87
N GLY A 150 30.62 -33.29 -35.48
CA GLY A 150 30.70 -34.50 -34.67
C GLY A 150 31.13 -34.25 -33.21
N ASN A 151 31.53 -35.31 -32.53
CA ASN A 151 32.03 -35.20 -31.15
C ASN A 151 33.50 -34.77 -31.14
N ILE A 152 33.85 -33.83 -30.26
CA ILE A 152 35.19 -33.27 -30.08
C ILE A 152 35.71 -33.67 -28.68
N TYR A 153 36.56 -34.68 -28.68
CA TYR A 153 37.34 -35.14 -27.54
C TYR A 153 38.76 -34.54 -27.64
N ALA A 154 38.92 -33.36 -27.06
CA ALA A 154 40.21 -32.71 -26.89
C ALA A 154 40.31 -32.12 -25.48
N GLY A 155 41.52 -31.95 -24.94
CA GLY A 155 41.71 -31.28 -23.66
C GLY A 155 41.15 -29.86 -23.65
N ALA A 156 41.39 -29.12 -24.73
CA ALA A 156 40.76 -27.83 -25.00
C ALA A 156 40.67 -27.54 -26.50
N VAL A 157 39.69 -26.72 -26.89
CA VAL A 157 39.64 -26.01 -28.16
C VAL A 157 40.08 -24.57 -27.89
N LYS A 158 41.19 -24.14 -28.48
CA LYS A 158 41.84 -22.86 -28.18
C LYS A 158 41.78 -21.91 -29.37
N LEU A 159 41.15 -20.76 -29.15
CA LEU A 159 41.09 -19.65 -30.11
C LEU A 159 42.37 -18.81 -29.97
N MET A 160 43.23 -18.84 -31.00
CA MET A 160 44.61 -18.36 -30.91
C MET A 160 44.79 -16.89 -31.33
N ALA A 161 43.79 -16.29 -31.96
CA ALA A 161 43.77 -14.89 -32.39
C ALA A 161 42.44 -14.22 -32.03
N ASP A 162 42.46 -12.88 -32.00
CA ASP A 162 41.30 -12.04 -31.72
C ASP A 162 40.12 -12.34 -32.65
N THR A 163 40.41 -12.57 -33.93
CA THR A 163 39.42 -12.83 -34.99
C THR A 163 39.12 -14.31 -35.19
N SER A 164 39.59 -15.19 -34.29
CA SER A 164 39.27 -16.61 -34.36
C SER A 164 37.78 -16.84 -34.11
N VAL A 165 37.11 -17.57 -34.99
CA VAL A 165 35.72 -17.98 -34.82
C VAL A 165 35.62 -19.49 -34.97
N VAL A 166 35.09 -20.18 -33.95
CA VAL A 166 34.76 -21.61 -34.04
C VAL A 166 33.25 -21.77 -34.16
N THR A 167 32.81 -22.42 -35.23
CA THR A 167 31.41 -22.86 -35.37
C THR A 167 31.31 -24.34 -35.05
N LEU A 168 30.49 -24.68 -34.06
CA LEU A 168 30.10 -26.06 -33.83
C LEU A 168 28.90 -26.38 -34.72
N GLU A 169 29.06 -27.35 -35.62
CA GLU A 169 27.97 -27.80 -36.48
C GLU A 169 26.84 -28.43 -35.65
N ASP A 170 25.67 -28.63 -36.24
CA ASP A 170 24.52 -29.20 -35.54
C ASP A 170 24.88 -30.56 -34.90
N ASN A 171 24.50 -30.73 -33.63
CA ASN A 171 24.78 -31.88 -32.77
C ASN A 171 26.26 -32.06 -32.38
N ALA A 172 27.14 -31.12 -32.70
CA ALA A 172 28.54 -31.21 -32.31
C ALA A 172 28.71 -30.98 -30.80
N LYS A 173 29.51 -31.83 -30.16
CA LYS A 173 29.72 -31.80 -28.69
C LYS A 173 31.20 -31.69 -28.37
N VAL A 174 31.58 -30.64 -27.67
CA VAL A 174 32.94 -30.47 -27.14
C VAL A 174 32.98 -30.96 -25.71
N TYR A 175 33.71 -32.06 -25.48
CA TYR A 175 33.87 -32.65 -24.16
C TYR A 175 34.98 -31.99 -23.33
N GLY A 176 35.82 -31.16 -23.95
CA GLY A 176 36.75 -30.25 -23.30
C GLY A 176 36.23 -28.82 -23.18
N SER A 177 37.08 -27.89 -22.74
CA SER A 177 36.73 -26.47 -22.71
C SER A 177 37.00 -25.78 -24.06
N VAL A 178 36.23 -24.75 -24.38
CA VAL A 178 36.56 -23.78 -25.42
C VAL A 178 37.12 -22.54 -24.73
N THR A 179 38.38 -22.18 -25.01
CA THR A 179 39.09 -21.07 -24.36
C THR A 179 39.88 -20.24 -25.37
N THR A 180 40.44 -19.13 -24.92
CA THR A 180 41.22 -18.21 -25.75
C THR A 180 42.69 -18.23 -25.36
N LYS A 181 43.55 -17.66 -26.21
CA LYS A 181 44.96 -17.42 -25.86
C LYS A 181 45.14 -16.26 -24.89
N THR A 182 44.30 -15.23 -25.02
CA THR A 182 44.30 -14.00 -24.23
C THR A 182 42.85 -13.59 -23.96
N ASP A 183 42.64 -12.88 -22.87
CA ASP A 183 41.31 -12.52 -22.38
C ASP A 183 40.46 -11.73 -23.39
N THR A 184 39.14 -11.93 -23.36
CA THR A 184 38.10 -11.22 -24.14
C THR A 184 38.23 -11.29 -25.67
N LYS A 185 38.65 -12.45 -26.21
CA LYS A 185 38.91 -12.62 -27.65
C LYS A 185 38.15 -13.79 -28.26
N GLY A 186 37.96 -13.78 -29.58
CA GLY A 186 37.40 -14.91 -30.31
C GLY A 186 35.92 -15.21 -30.04
N VAL A 187 35.30 -15.92 -30.97
CA VAL A 187 33.86 -16.19 -30.98
C VAL A 187 33.59 -17.69 -31.04
N LEU A 188 32.67 -18.15 -30.21
CA LEU A 188 32.10 -19.50 -30.27
C LEU A 188 30.67 -19.42 -30.79
N VAL A 189 30.39 -20.11 -31.90
CA VAL A 189 29.03 -20.22 -32.47
C VAL A 189 28.51 -21.63 -32.23
N LEU A 190 27.35 -21.74 -31.58
CA LEU A 190 26.68 -23.02 -31.32
C LEU A 190 25.59 -23.29 -32.36
N GLY A 191 25.76 -24.36 -33.12
CA GLY A 191 24.70 -24.98 -33.91
C GLY A 191 23.63 -25.65 -33.03
N ARG A 192 22.60 -26.23 -33.66
CA ARG A 192 21.48 -26.85 -32.94
C ARG A 192 21.93 -28.05 -32.13
N ASN A 193 21.45 -28.17 -30.90
CA ASN A 193 21.78 -29.28 -29.97
C ASN A 193 23.30 -29.43 -29.71
N SER A 194 24.08 -28.38 -29.96
CA SER A 194 25.52 -28.38 -29.70
C SER A 194 25.80 -28.01 -28.24
N SER A 195 26.84 -28.58 -27.67
CA SER A 195 27.18 -28.38 -26.25
C SER A 195 28.68 -28.32 -26.03
N VAL A 196 29.10 -27.51 -25.06
CA VAL A 196 30.51 -27.39 -24.66
C VAL A 196 30.61 -27.64 -23.15
N ALA A 197 31.60 -28.42 -22.72
CA ALA A 197 31.77 -28.77 -21.31
C ALA A 197 32.20 -27.57 -20.43
N GLY A 198 32.90 -26.58 -21.01
CA GLY A 198 33.22 -25.32 -20.35
C GLY A 198 33.58 -24.22 -21.34
N ILE A 199 33.16 -22.99 -21.08
CA ILE A 199 33.36 -21.85 -21.98
C ILE A 199 34.17 -20.77 -21.27
N GLY A 200 35.35 -20.49 -21.81
CA GLY A 200 36.31 -19.54 -21.25
C GLY A 200 36.87 -19.95 -19.89
N ALA A 201 37.70 -19.07 -19.33
CA ALA A 201 38.20 -19.13 -17.97
C ALA A 201 38.58 -17.71 -17.50
N ASN A 202 38.85 -17.51 -16.21
CA ASN A 202 39.36 -16.24 -15.71
C ASN A 202 40.70 -15.87 -16.39
N GLY A 203 40.78 -14.69 -17.01
CA GLY A 203 41.91 -14.23 -17.83
C GLY A 203 41.97 -14.82 -19.24
N PHE A 204 40.99 -15.64 -19.62
CA PHE A 204 40.85 -16.31 -20.93
C PHE A 204 39.38 -16.37 -21.38
N ALA A 205 38.61 -15.31 -21.13
CA ALA A 205 37.22 -15.20 -21.55
C ALA A 205 37.13 -15.06 -23.08
N LEU A 206 35.99 -15.50 -23.63
CA LEU A 206 35.67 -15.27 -25.04
C LEU A 206 35.17 -13.83 -25.25
N GLU A 207 35.31 -13.28 -26.45
CA GLU A 207 34.64 -12.02 -26.81
C GLU A 207 33.13 -12.23 -26.75
N ARG A 208 32.65 -13.27 -27.46
CA ARG A 208 31.22 -13.58 -27.55
C ARG A 208 30.94 -15.07 -27.73
N VAL A 209 29.81 -15.51 -27.20
CA VAL A 209 29.15 -16.77 -27.56
C VAL A 209 27.90 -16.46 -28.36
N GLU A 210 27.72 -17.09 -29.52
CA GLU A 210 26.55 -16.94 -30.37
C GLU A 210 25.68 -18.19 -30.32
N ILE A 211 24.41 -17.99 -29.99
CA ILE A 211 23.40 -19.04 -29.94
C ILE A 211 22.55 -18.94 -31.20
N GLY A 212 22.59 -19.98 -32.03
CA GLY A 212 21.79 -20.06 -33.25
C GLY A 212 20.29 -20.26 -32.99
N ALA A 213 19.55 -20.57 -34.05
CA ALA A 213 18.12 -20.87 -33.99
C ALA A 213 17.81 -22.11 -33.13
N GLY A 214 16.73 -22.05 -32.37
CA GLY A 214 16.25 -23.14 -31.51
C GLY A 214 16.85 -23.14 -30.10
N ALA A 215 16.63 -24.25 -29.38
CA ALA A 215 17.02 -24.39 -27.99
C ALA A 215 18.48 -24.84 -27.82
N SER A 216 19.22 -24.14 -26.97
CA SER A 216 20.57 -24.49 -26.52
C SER A 216 20.66 -24.42 -25.01
N SER A 217 21.51 -25.25 -24.41
CA SER A 217 21.73 -25.29 -22.96
C SER A 217 23.21 -25.06 -22.63
N LEU A 218 23.49 -24.17 -21.67
CA LEU A 218 24.84 -23.95 -21.15
C LEU A 218 24.92 -24.40 -19.69
N ARG A 219 26.08 -24.94 -19.31
CA ARG A 219 26.37 -25.52 -17.99
C ARG A 219 27.63 -24.90 -17.40
N GLY A 220 27.69 -24.83 -16.06
CA GLY A 220 28.85 -24.31 -15.35
C GLY A 220 29.09 -22.81 -15.60
N ASN A 221 30.31 -22.35 -15.38
CA ASN A 221 30.66 -20.95 -15.59
C ASN A 221 30.98 -20.68 -17.07
N ILE A 222 30.41 -19.61 -17.61
CA ILE A 222 30.59 -19.13 -18.98
C ILE A 222 31.31 -17.80 -18.91
N PHE A 223 32.61 -17.79 -19.19
CA PHE A 223 33.44 -16.59 -19.21
C PHE A 223 33.46 -16.02 -20.63
N THR A 224 32.66 -14.97 -20.86
CA THR A 224 32.57 -14.29 -22.15
C THR A 224 32.17 -12.83 -21.94
N GLY A 225 32.53 -11.92 -22.85
CA GLY A 225 32.00 -10.56 -22.83
C GLY A 225 30.49 -10.52 -23.01
N THR A 226 29.97 -11.31 -23.96
CA THR A 226 28.53 -11.34 -24.27
C THR A 226 28.07 -12.71 -24.75
N VAL A 227 26.87 -13.13 -24.38
CA VAL A 227 26.12 -14.19 -25.06
C VAL A 227 25.06 -13.55 -25.95
N LYS A 228 25.04 -13.88 -27.24
CA LYS A 228 24.16 -13.27 -28.23
C LYS A 228 23.25 -14.29 -28.90
N LEU A 229 21.95 -14.07 -28.78
CA LEU A 229 20.89 -14.85 -29.41
C LEU A 229 20.69 -14.33 -30.84
N MET A 230 20.82 -15.21 -31.83
CA MET A 230 21.02 -14.80 -33.23
C MET A 230 19.77 -14.87 -34.11
N ALA A 231 18.67 -15.42 -33.61
CA ALA A 231 17.40 -15.56 -34.31
C ALA A 231 16.21 -15.42 -33.34
N ASP A 232 15.03 -15.04 -33.85
CA ASP A 232 13.80 -14.93 -33.05
C ASP A 232 13.46 -16.17 -32.21
N ASP A 233 13.76 -17.37 -32.71
CA ASP A 233 13.51 -18.65 -32.03
C ASP A 233 14.71 -19.15 -31.20
N SER A 234 15.76 -18.33 -31.04
CA SER A 234 16.89 -18.65 -30.17
C SER A 234 16.43 -18.70 -28.71
N ALA A 235 16.59 -19.86 -28.07
CA ALA A 235 16.29 -20.06 -26.66
C ALA A 235 17.52 -20.59 -25.93
N LEU A 236 18.06 -19.80 -25.00
CA LEU A 236 19.17 -20.19 -24.14
C LEU A 236 18.66 -20.64 -22.78
N THR A 237 18.94 -21.89 -22.42
CA THR A 237 18.71 -22.42 -21.07
C THR A 237 20.01 -22.42 -20.27
N LEU A 238 19.99 -21.76 -19.12
CA LEU A 238 20.99 -21.92 -18.07
C LEU A 238 20.60 -23.09 -17.17
N GLU A 239 21.46 -24.10 -17.19
CA GLU A 239 21.36 -25.26 -16.32
C GLU A 239 21.73 -24.91 -14.88
N ASP A 240 21.50 -25.84 -13.95
CA ASP A 240 21.74 -25.63 -12.52
C ASP A 240 23.13 -25.10 -12.18
N ASN A 241 23.16 -24.01 -11.41
CA ASN A 241 24.34 -23.24 -10.99
C ASN A 241 25.19 -22.69 -12.15
N ALA A 242 24.62 -22.54 -13.35
CA ALA A 242 25.32 -21.89 -14.46
C ALA A 242 25.41 -20.37 -14.23
N THR A 243 26.60 -19.81 -14.45
CA THR A 243 26.85 -18.37 -14.33
C THR A 243 27.43 -17.82 -15.61
N ILE A 244 26.78 -16.83 -16.23
CA ILE A 244 27.36 -16.05 -17.32
C ILE A 244 28.12 -14.87 -16.71
N HIS A 245 29.44 -14.88 -16.89
CA HIS A 245 30.32 -13.78 -16.50
C HIS A 245 30.43 -12.74 -17.63
N GLY A 246 29.30 -12.14 -18.00
CA GLY A 246 29.15 -11.19 -19.10
C GLY A 246 27.68 -10.88 -19.38
N SER A 247 27.40 -10.12 -20.44
CA SER A 247 26.03 -9.73 -20.80
C SER A 247 25.31 -10.80 -21.62
N VAL A 248 23.97 -10.73 -21.67
CA VAL A 248 23.14 -11.51 -22.61
C VAL A 248 22.37 -10.53 -23.49
N THR A 249 22.38 -10.68 -24.80
CA THR A 249 21.66 -9.79 -25.72
C THR A 249 21.14 -10.54 -26.94
N THR A 250 20.40 -9.87 -27.81
CA THR A 250 19.99 -10.39 -29.12
C THR A 250 20.79 -9.74 -30.25
N LYS A 251 20.77 -10.37 -31.42
CA LYS A 251 21.09 -9.68 -32.67
C LYS A 251 20.03 -8.61 -32.93
N THR A 252 20.45 -7.45 -33.46
CA THR A 252 19.57 -6.32 -33.73
C THR A 252 18.32 -6.75 -34.50
N ASN A 253 17.15 -6.33 -34.03
CA ASN A 253 15.82 -6.69 -34.52
C ASN A 253 15.41 -8.17 -34.37
N GLU A 254 16.24 -9.01 -33.78
CA GLU A 254 15.86 -10.37 -33.40
C GLU A 254 15.35 -10.40 -31.97
N LYS A 255 14.46 -11.36 -31.72
CA LYS A 255 13.99 -11.75 -30.40
C LYS A 255 14.85 -12.88 -29.83
N GLY A 256 14.62 -13.22 -28.58
CA GLY A 256 15.32 -14.32 -27.94
C GLY A 256 14.76 -14.62 -26.56
N ILE A 257 14.91 -15.86 -26.13
CA ILE A 257 14.41 -16.35 -24.84
C ILE A 257 15.60 -16.75 -23.96
N LEU A 258 15.63 -16.25 -22.73
CA LEU A 258 16.54 -16.70 -21.69
C LEU A 258 15.76 -17.49 -20.63
N ILE A 259 16.21 -18.68 -20.28
CA ILE A 259 15.56 -19.58 -19.33
C ILE A 259 16.55 -19.96 -18.24
N PHE A 260 16.23 -19.62 -17.00
CA PHE A 260 16.88 -20.21 -15.83
C PHE A 260 16.11 -21.48 -15.47
N SER A 261 16.72 -22.66 -15.71
CA SER A 261 16.04 -23.95 -15.47
C SER A 261 15.93 -24.28 -13.96
N ARG A 262 16.93 -23.83 -13.20
CA ARG A 262 17.09 -23.86 -11.75
C ARG A 262 17.91 -22.62 -11.38
N ASN A 263 18.78 -22.69 -10.38
CA ASN A 263 19.61 -21.58 -9.95
C ASN A 263 20.55 -21.15 -11.08
N GLY A 264 20.59 -19.88 -11.43
CA GLY A 264 21.59 -19.35 -12.34
C GLY A 264 21.88 -17.87 -12.12
N SER A 265 22.93 -17.37 -12.76
CA SER A 265 23.32 -15.97 -12.60
C SER A 265 23.85 -15.37 -13.90
N VAL A 266 23.60 -14.07 -14.07
CA VAL A 266 24.24 -13.23 -15.09
C VAL A 266 24.87 -12.04 -14.38
N THR A 267 26.18 -11.86 -14.54
CA THR A 267 26.94 -10.84 -13.80
C THR A 267 26.91 -9.45 -14.43
N ASP A 268 26.19 -9.28 -15.54
CA ASP A 268 26.04 -8.03 -16.29
C ASP A 268 24.60 -7.90 -16.81
N ASN A 269 24.35 -6.95 -17.70
CA ASN A 269 23.03 -6.68 -18.26
C ASN A 269 22.48 -7.86 -19.07
N ILE A 270 21.15 -8.01 -19.06
CA ILE A 270 20.43 -8.84 -20.02
C ILE A 270 19.53 -7.97 -20.90
N GLY A 271 19.55 -8.20 -22.22
CA GLY A 271 18.95 -7.34 -23.23
C GLY A 271 19.53 -5.92 -23.25
N GLU A 272 19.11 -5.12 -24.23
CA GLU A 272 19.43 -3.70 -24.34
C GLU A 272 18.24 -2.93 -24.95
N ASN A 273 18.23 -1.60 -24.85
CA ASN A 273 17.23 -0.78 -25.54
C ASN A 273 17.36 -0.94 -27.07
N GLY A 274 16.33 -1.47 -27.74
CA GLY A 274 16.36 -1.84 -29.16
C GLY A 274 16.89 -3.25 -29.47
N ALA A 275 17.30 -4.00 -28.45
CA ALA A 275 17.68 -5.42 -28.52
C ALA A 275 17.19 -6.17 -27.25
N ALA A 276 15.94 -5.90 -26.86
CA ALA A 276 15.32 -6.51 -25.69
C ALA A 276 15.03 -7.99 -25.95
N LEU A 277 15.18 -8.81 -24.92
CA LEU A 277 14.73 -10.20 -24.98
C LEU A 277 13.21 -10.25 -25.17
N GLU A 278 12.70 -11.27 -25.82
CA GLU A 278 11.25 -11.48 -25.85
C GLU A 278 10.76 -11.95 -24.48
N LYS A 279 11.48 -12.92 -23.91
CA LYS A 279 11.08 -13.51 -22.65
C LYS A 279 12.26 -13.92 -21.79
N VAL A 280 12.15 -13.68 -20.50
CA VAL A 280 13.05 -14.23 -19.48
C VAL A 280 12.23 -15.07 -18.51
N ILE A 281 12.61 -16.34 -18.33
CA ILE A 281 11.87 -17.29 -17.51
C ILE A 281 12.70 -17.69 -16.31
N PHE A 282 12.19 -17.44 -15.11
CA PHE A 282 12.83 -17.77 -13.84
C PHE A 282 12.17 -18.97 -13.19
N LYS A 283 13.01 -19.90 -12.69
CA LYS A 283 12.54 -21.13 -12.03
C LYS A 283 13.31 -21.50 -10.78
N GLY A 284 14.42 -20.82 -10.48
CA GLY A 284 15.27 -21.11 -9.32
C GLY A 284 15.69 -19.85 -8.56
N VAL A 285 16.79 -19.96 -7.82
CA VAL A 285 17.44 -18.81 -7.19
C VAL A 285 18.28 -18.10 -8.25
N ASP A 286 17.71 -17.06 -8.84
CA ASP A 286 18.22 -16.45 -10.06
C ASP A 286 18.67 -15.02 -9.81
N THR A 287 19.88 -14.68 -10.25
CA THR A 287 20.45 -13.34 -10.04
C THR A 287 20.84 -12.68 -11.35
N ILE A 288 20.43 -11.43 -11.53
CA ILE A 288 20.94 -10.55 -12.58
C ILE A 288 21.57 -9.34 -11.88
N GLU A 289 22.89 -9.20 -12.03
CA GLU A 289 23.64 -8.12 -11.39
C GLU A 289 23.47 -6.77 -12.12
N GLY A 290 23.20 -6.80 -13.43
CA GLY A 290 22.98 -5.61 -14.27
C GLY A 290 21.50 -5.23 -14.46
N ALA A 291 21.25 -4.32 -15.40
CA ALA A 291 19.92 -3.98 -15.89
C ALA A 291 19.34 -5.13 -16.74
N ALA A 292 18.01 -5.23 -16.76
CA ALA A 292 17.30 -6.28 -17.46
C ALA A 292 16.25 -5.71 -18.41
N TYR A 293 16.39 -5.98 -19.71
CA TYR A 293 15.50 -5.55 -20.77
C TYR A 293 14.86 -6.76 -21.45
N ALA A 294 13.55 -6.93 -21.24
CA ALA A 294 12.75 -7.95 -21.92
C ALA A 294 11.36 -7.40 -22.22
N GLN A 295 10.60 -8.01 -23.12
CA GLN A 295 9.17 -7.71 -23.23
C GLN A 295 8.43 -8.31 -22.02
N THR A 296 8.80 -9.52 -21.60
CA THR A 296 8.18 -10.18 -20.47
C THR A 296 9.20 -10.94 -19.61
N PHE A 297 9.15 -10.69 -18.31
CA PHE A 297 9.73 -11.52 -17.27
C PHE A 297 8.67 -12.47 -16.73
N THR A 298 9.00 -13.75 -16.54
CA THR A 298 8.04 -14.74 -16.06
C THR A 298 8.59 -15.48 -14.85
N ILE A 299 7.87 -15.38 -13.73
CA ILE A 299 8.10 -16.19 -12.54
C ILE A 299 7.32 -17.50 -12.71
N ALA A 300 8.01 -18.56 -13.13
CA ALA A 300 7.39 -19.80 -13.62
C ALA A 300 7.45 -20.97 -12.61
N ASN A 301 7.94 -20.74 -11.39
CA ASN A 301 8.03 -21.76 -10.35
C ASN A 301 7.82 -21.15 -8.96
N ALA A 302 7.15 -21.87 -8.06
CA ALA A 302 6.94 -21.41 -6.68
C ALA A 302 8.24 -21.27 -5.87
N ASN A 303 9.30 -22.00 -6.26
CA ASN A 303 10.63 -21.88 -5.65
C ASN A 303 11.52 -20.84 -6.34
N ALA A 304 11.02 -20.14 -7.37
CA ALA A 304 11.78 -19.06 -7.99
C ALA A 304 12.02 -17.97 -6.95
N ASN A 305 13.28 -17.57 -6.77
CA ASN A 305 13.68 -16.48 -5.90
C ASN A 305 14.67 -15.60 -6.66
N VAL A 306 14.11 -14.59 -7.32
CA VAL A 306 14.81 -13.79 -8.31
C VAL A 306 15.27 -12.48 -7.69
N THR A 307 16.53 -12.12 -7.94
CA THR A 307 17.08 -10.81 -7.59
C THR A 307 17.61 -10.13 -8.84
N VAL A 308 17.08 -8.97 -9.18
CA VAL A 308 17.61 -8.09 -10.23
C VAL A 308 18.12 -6.81 -9.59
N LYS A 309 19.43 -6.58 -9.68
CA LYS A 309 20.08 -5.41 -9.05
C LYS A 309 20.12 -4.17 -9.94
N GLY A 310 19.81 -4.30 -11.22
CA GLY A 310 19.63 -3.15 -12.11
C GLY A 310 18.15 -2.80 -12.32
N LEU A 311 17.92 -1.79 -13.15
CA LEU A 311 16.58 -1.44 -13.62
C LEU A 311 16.00 -2.57 -14.48
N MET A 312 14.78 -2.99 -14.18
CA MET A 312 13.99 -3.84 -15.06
C MET A 312 13.17 -2.98 -16.04
N THR A 313 13.16 -3.35 -17.31
CA THR A 313 12.27 -2.78 -18.33
C THR A 313 11.57 -3.92 -19.05
N GLY A 314 10.24 -3.97 -18.93
CA GLY A 314 9.39 -5.07 -19.37
C GLY A 314 8.38 -5.48 -18.31
N ASP A 315 7.32 -6.17 -18.75
CA ASP A 315 6.25 -6.62 -17.86
C ASP A 315 6.68 -7.85 -17.05
N VAL A 316 6.23 -7.96 -15.81
CA VAL A 316 6.45 -9.13 -14.95
C VAL A 316 5.15 -9.90 -14.81
N ASN A 317 5.18 -11.17 -15.20
CA ASN A 317 4.06 -12.11 -15.05
C ASN A 317 4.40 -13.21 -14.03
N TYR A 318 3.54 -13.38 -13.03
CA TYR A 318 3.62 -14.52 -12.13
C TYR A 318 2.73 -15.66 -12.63
N GLU A 319 3.34 -16.78 -12.99
CA GLU A 319 2.64 -18.04 -13.31
C GLU A 319 2.70 -19.03 -12.13
N ALA A 320 3.39 -18.65 -11.04
CA ALA A 320 3.54 -19.39 -9.81
C ALA A 320 3.91 -18.46 -8.64
N ASP A 321 3.80 -18.96 -7.41
CA ASP A 321 3.99 -18.23 -6.14
C ASP A 321 5.47 -17.86 -5.81
N GLY A 322 6.32 -17.69 -6.82
CA GLY A 322 7.73 -17.32 -6.63
C GLY A 322 7.92 -15.88 -6.16
N THR A 323 9.17 -15.49 -5.90
CA THR A 323 9.54 -14.16 -5.44
C THR A 323 10.45 -13.44 -6.44
N LEU A 324 10.24 -12.14 -6.60
CA LEU A 324 11.11 -11.25 -7.38
C LEU A 324 11.41 -10.00 -6.55
N ALA A 325 12.68 -9.70 -6.38
CA ALA A 325 13.17 -8.44 -5.84
C ALA A 325 13.88 -7.66 -6.95
N SER A 326 13.46 -6.42 -7.16
CA SER A 326 14.07 -5.51 -8.12
C SER A 326 14.46 -4.19 -7.44
N GLU A 327 15.47 -3.52 -7.97
CA GLU A 327 15.70 -2.11 -7.65
C GLU A 327 14.52 -1.27 -8.15
N SER A 328 14.29 -1.18 -9.46
CA SER A 328 13.15 -0.44 -10.05
C SER A 328 12.59 -1.21 -11.25
N ILE A 329 11.38 -0.87 -11.69
CA ILE A 329 10.79 -1.42 -12.90
C ILE A 329 10.08 -0.34 -13.74
N ILE A 330 10.21 -0.44 -15.06
CA ILE A 330 9.37 0.22 -16.05
C ILE A 330 8.61 -0.89 -16.79
N GLY A 331 7.30 -0.99 -16.56
CA GLY A 331 6.48 -2.10 -17.01
C GLY A 331 5.48 -2.55 -15.95
N ASP A 332 4.45 -3.25 -16.38
CA ASP A 332 3.38 -3.70 -15.51
C ASP A 332 3.79 -4.95 -14.74
N ILE A 333 3.24 -5.14 -13.54
CA ILE A 333 3.37 -6.36 -12.75
C ILE A 333 2.00 -7.02 -12.71
N ASP A 334 1.89 -8.28 -13.11
CA ASP A 334 0.66 -9.05 -13.03
C ASP A 334 0.87 -10.34 -12.24
N PHE A 335 0.20 -10.45 -11.09
CA PHE A 335 0.25 -11.62 -10.22
C PHE A 335 -0.61 -12.78 -10.73
N LYS A 336 -1.52 -12.55 -11.68
CA LYS A 336 -2.39 -13.57 -12.26
C LYS A 336 -3.15 -14.46 -11.26
N GLY A 337 -3.59 -13.91 -10.13
CA GLY A 337 -4.25 -14.66 -9.05
C GLY A 337 -3.34 -15.59 -8.24
N THR A 338 -2.02 -15.56 -8.47
CA THR A 338 -1.02 -16.32 -7.69
C THR A 338 -0.69 -15.59 -6.38
N ASN A 339 -0.05 -16.25 -5.42
CA ASN A 339 0.48 -15.62 -4.20
C ASN A 339 1.93 -15.16 -4.35
N GLY A 340 2.35 -14.84 -5.57
CA GLY A 340 3.70 -14.37 -5.87
C GLY A 340 4.08 -13.12 -5.07
N ILE A 341 5.37 -12.96 -4.80
CA ILE A 341 5.88 -11.82 -4.02
C ILE A 341 6.71 -10.92 -4.93
N PHE A 342 6.34 -9.65 -5.03
CA PHE A 342 7.17 -8.60 -5.61
C PHE A 342 7.70 -7.70 -4.50
N SER A 343 9.02 -7.49 -4.45
CA SER A 343 9.65 -6.62 -3.47
C SER A 343 10.42 -5.50 -4.14
N ILE A 344 10.15 -4.26 -3.74
CA ILE A 344 10.89 -3.08 -4.18
C ILE A 344 11.74 -2.50 -3.06
N ASN A 345 12.99 -2.15 -3.39
CA ASN A 345 13.95 -1.59 -2.44
C ASN A 345 13.68 -0.09 -2.17
N ASP A 346 14.32 0.45 -1.13
CA ASP A 346 14.16 1.86 -0.72
C ASP A 346 14.68 2.85 -1.79
N GLY A 347 13.92 3.91 -2.01
CA GLY A 347 14.22 4.99 -2.95
C GLY A 347 13.98 4.62 -4.41
N ARG A 348 12.97 3.80 -4.70
CA ARG A 348 12.76 3.21 -6.03
C ARG A 348 11.32 3.28 -6.53
N ALA A 349 11.10 2.98 -7.81
CA ALA A 349 9.81 3.17 -8.47
C ALA A 349 9.31 1.92 -9.21
N ILE A 350 7.98 1.76 -9.23
CA ILE A 350 7.24 0.94 -10.19
C ILE A 350 6.59 1.92 -11.17
N ASP A 351 7.17 2.04 -12.37
CA ASP A 351 6.57 2.80 -13.46
C ASP A 351 5.71 1.89 -14.34
N GLY A 352 4.52 1.57 -13.82
CA GLY A 352 3.63 0.55 -14.36
C GLY A 352 2.45 0.29 -13.41
N ALA A 353 1.45 -0.44 -13.89
CA ALA A 353 0.36 -0.93 -13.09
C ALA A 353 0.77 -2.18 -12.30
N VAL A 354 0.18 -2.38 -11.14
CA VAL A 354 0.31 -3.64 -10.38
C VAL A 354 -1.05 -4.31 -10.35
N LEU A 355 -1.19 -5.45 -10.99
CA LEU A 355 -2.44 -6.14 -11.29
C LEU A 355 -2.41 -7.57 -10.77
N SER A 356 -3.59 -8.19 -10.72
CA SER A 356 -3.73 -9.63 -10.51
C SER A 356 -4.88 -10.14 -11.38
N THR A 357 -4.59 -10.39 -12.66
CA THR A 357 -5.62 -10.84 -13.60
C THR A 357 -6.10 -12.25 -13.25
N GLY A 358 -7.42 -12.48 -13.21
CA GLY A 358 -7.96 -13.81 -12.90
C GLY A 358 -8.11 -14.12 -11.41
N GLY A 359 -8.03 -13.11 -10.54
CA GLY A 359 -8.44 -13.21 -9.14
C GLY A 359 -7.58 -12.42 -8.18
N VAL A 360 -7.99 -12.40 -6.90
CA VAL A 360 -7.20 -11.79 -5.82
C VAL A 360 -5.92 -12.60 -5.60
N GLY A 361 -4.76 -11.95 -5.75
CA GLY A 361 -3.46 -12.60 -5.66
C GLY A 361 -2.33 -11.59 -5.47
N GLY A 362 -1.18 -12.04 -5.00
CA GLY A 362 0.04 -11.25 -4.98
C GLY A 362 0.31 -10.50 -3.68
N ILE A 363 1.60 -10.43 -3.33
CA ILE A 363 2.11 -9.68 -2.19
C ILE A 363 3.09 -8.64 -2.71
N LEU A 364 2.78 -7.37 -2.49
CA LEU A 364 3.64 -6.25 -2.85
C LEU A 364 4.34 -5.71 -1.59
N ASN A 365 5.67 -5.86 -1.54
CA ASN A 365 6.48 -5.42 -0.41
C ASN A 365 7.26 -4.14 -0.76
N PHE A 366 7.05 -3.10 0.04
CA PHE A 366 7.84 -1.88 -0.01
C PHE A 366 8.81 -1.85 1.17
N LYS A 367 10.12 -1.84 0.89
CA LYS A 367 11.16 -1.84 1.94
C LYS A 367 11.50 -0.46 2.52
N GLY A 368 10.98 0.61 1.92
CA GLY A 368 11.22 2.00 2.28
C GLY A 368 10.47 2.94 1.35
N ASN A 369 11.09 4.07 0.99
CA ASN A 369 10.54 5.03 0.04
C ASN A 369 10.27 4.37 -1.30
N ALA A 370 9.05 4.52 -1.81
CA ALA A 370 8.70 4.01 -3.12
C ALA A 370 7.54 4.78 -3.75
N ASN A 371 7.42 4.69 -5.07
CA ASN A 371 6.26 5.20 -5.78
C ASN A 371 5.76 4.18 -6.82
N VAL A 372 4.44 4.10 -6.95
CA VAL A 372 3.76 3.40 -8.04
C VAL A 372 3.04 4.43 -8.89
N THR A 373 3.38 4.49 -10.18
CA THR A 373 2.90 5.56 -11.06
C THR A 373 1.51 5.31 -11.63
N GLN A 374 1.05 4.05 -11.69
CA GLN A 374 -0.28 3.67 -12.17
C GLN A 374 -1.12 2.97 -11.08
N ASN A 375 -2.20 2.30 -11.48
CA ASN A 375 -3.13 1.65 -10.56
C ASN A 375 -2.48 0.48 -9.82
N VAL A 376 -2.94 0.22 -8.59
CA VAL A 376 -2.66 -1.02 -7.86
C VAL A 376 -3.97 -1.77 -7.67
N GLY A 377 -4.11 -2.92 -8.32
CA GLY A 377 -5.38 -3.63 -8.52
C GLY A 377 -6.24 -2.98 -9.60
N ALA A 378 -7.06 -3.79 -10.27
CA ALA A 378 -8.04 -3.28 -11.23
C ALA A 378 -9.41 -3.02 -10.57
N ASP A 379 -9.83 -3.93 -9.69
CA ASP A 379 -11.08 -3.91 -8.93
C ASP A 379 -10.96 -4.87 -7.72
N GLU A 380 -12.04 -5.04 -6.97
CA GLU A 380 -12.03 -5.93 -5.79
C GLU A 380 -11.83 -7.42 -6.12
N GLU A 381 -12.23 -7.87 -7.32
CA GLU A 381 -12.10 -9.27 -7.77
C GLU A 381 -10.72 -9.58 -8.37
N ASN A 382 -10.03 -8.56 -8.90
CA ASN A 382 -8.73 -8.61 -9.56
C ASN A 382 -7.73 -7.67 -8.87
N SER A 383 -7.69 -7.76 -7.54
CA SER A 383 -6.85 -6.93 -6.67
C SER A 383 -5.57 -7.65 -6.25
N SER A 384 -4.53 -6.85 -5.93
CA SER A 384 -3.37 -7.39 -5.22
C SER A 384 -3.81 -7.86 -3.82
N ALA A 385 -3.45 -9.07 -3.42
CA ALA A 385 -3.94 -9.64 -2.17
C ALA A 385 -3.46 -8.86 -0.95
N THR A 386 -2.21 -8.38 -0.95
CA THR A 386 -1.65 -7.65 0.20
C THR A 386 -0.57 -6.67 -0.22
N ILE A 387 -0.60 -5.47 0.39
CA ILE A 387 0.54 -4.55 0.40
C ILE A 387 1.18 -4.56 1.78
N ASN A 388 2.51 -4.73 1.83
CA ASN A 388 3.29 -4.58 3.05
C ASN A 388 4.16 -3.33 2.98
N ILE A 389 4.01 -2.46 3.98
CA ILE A 389 4.76 -1.23 4.15
C ILE A 389 5.83 -1.45 5.22
N GLN A 390 7.09 -1.25 4.87
CA GLN A 390 8.24 -1.22 5.78
C GLN A 390 8.89 0.17 5.74
N GLY A 391 9.67 0.45 6.79
CA GLY A 391 10.50 1.64 6.90
C GLY A 391 10.35 2.32 8.27
N ASP A 392 10.80 3.56 8.37
CA ASP A 392 10.56 4.43 9.52
C ASP A 392 9.59 5.55 9.10
N ASP A 393 9.04 6.34 10.02
CA ASP A 393 8.00 7.37 9.71
C ASP A 393 8.47 8.48 8.74
N THR A 394 9.73 8.42 8.26
CA THR A 394 10.27 9.28 7.20
C THR A 394 10.19 8.64 5.81
N THR A 395 10.04 7.32 5.73
CA THR A 395 9.86 6.59 4.48
C THR A 395 8.43 6.68 3.97
N ASN A 396 8.28 6.99 2.69
CA ASN A 396 7.00 7.24 2.06
C ASN A 396 6.75 6.31 0.87
N VAL A 397 5.68 5.54 0.93
CA VAL A 397 5.13 4.79 -0.20
C VAL A 397 3.99 5.61 -0.79
N SER A 398 4.18 6.12 -2.01
CA SER A 398 3.17 6.92 -2.71
C SER A 398 2.49 6.10 -3.81
N LEU A 399 1.17 5.95 -3.71
CA LEU A 399 0.35 5.31 -4.74
C LEU A 399 -0.45 6.41 -5.45
N ALA A 400 -0.03 6.71 -6.69
CA ALA A 400 -0.48 7.89 -7.42
C ALA A 400 -1.90 7.77 -8.01
N ASN A 401 -2.41 6.54 -8.16
CA ASN A 401 -3.72 6.28 -8.75
C ASN A 401 -4.60 5.40 -7.87
N ASP A 402 -5.64 4.78 -8.45
CA ASP A 402 -6.61 3.98 -7.71
C ASP A 402 -5.94 2.73 -7.13
N VAL A 403 -6.35 2.39 -5.91
CA VAL A 403 -5.80 1.29 -5.13
C VAL A 403 -6.92 0.36 -4.68
N PHE A 404 -6.91 -0.87 -5.20
CA PHE A 404 -7.78 -1.98 -4.84
C PHE A 404 -6.92 -3.14 -4.35
N VAL A 405 -7.01 -3.43 -3.05
CA VAL A 405 -6.20 -4.48 -2.42
C VAL A 405 -6.99 -5.32 -1.44
N GLY A 406 -6.54 -6.56 -1.18
CA GLY A 406 -7.11 -7.37 -0.12
C GLY A 406 -6.88 -6.72 1.26
N GLY A 407 -5.65 -6.31 1.54
CA GLY A 407 -5.30 -5.61 2.78
C GLY A 407 -3.97 -4.86 2.73
N VAL A 408 -3.77 -3.99 3.72
CA VAL A 408 -2.53 -3.24 3.94
C VAL A 408 -1.95 -3.59 5.31
N ASN A 409 -0.67 -3.94 5.36
CA ASN A 409 0.04 -4.21 6.61
C ASN A 409 1.23 -3.26 6.77
N PHE A 410 1.25 -2.53 7.88
CA PHE A 410 2.43 -1.80 8.34
C PHE A 410 3.25 -2.74 9.22
N THR A 411 4.34 -3.24 8.65
CA THR A 411 5.27 -4.16 9.36
C THR A 411 6.34 -3.40 10.14
N ASN A 412 6.48 -2.11 9.86
CA ASN A 412 7.30 -1.12 10.56
C ASN A 412 6.63 0.26 10.40
N SER A 413 7.16 1.33 11.02
CA SER A 413 6.49 2.64 11.09
C SER A 413 6.48 3.47 9.78
N GLY A 414 6.43 2.83 8.61
CA GLY A 414 6.38 3.53 7.32
C GLY A 414 5.08 4.30 7.07
N LYS A 415 5.09 5.16 6.05
CA LYS A 415 3.93 5.96 5.62
C LYS A 415 3.40 5.47 4.26
N LEU A 416 2.09 5.29 4.15
CA LEU A 416 1.37 5.04 2.89
C LEU A 416 0.55 6.28 2.51
N GLN A 417 0.86 6.87 1.36
CA GLN A 417 0.13 8.00 0.77
C GLN A 417 -0.75 7.56 -0.39
N LEU A 418 -2.01 8.00 -0.34
CA LEU A 418 -3.06 7.68 -1.32
C LEU A 418 -3.54 8.95 -2.01
N SER A 419 -3.40 8.99 -3.34
CA SER A 419 -3.74 10.16 -4.16
C SER A 419 -5.06 10.05 -4.93
N LYS A 420 -5.61 8.84 -5.10
CA LYS A 420 -6.98 8.58 -5.62
C LYS A 420 -7.66 7.46 -4.84
N SER A 421 -8.76 6.89 -5.33
CA SER A 421 -9.62 5.90 -4.67
C SER A 421 -8.84 4.81 -3.94
N PHE A 422 -9.36 4.37 -2.79
CA PHE A 422 -8.77 3.31 -1.98
C PHE A 422 -9.85 2.35 -1.49
N SER A 423 -9.71 1.07 -1.82
CA SER A 423 -10.50 -0.04 -1.28
C SER A 423 -9.57 -1.11 -0.72
N ALA A 424 -9.79 -1.45 0.54
CA ALA A 424 -9.12 -2.54 1.24
C ALA A 424 -10.08 -3.18 2.23
N LYS A 425 -9.97 -4.51 2.45
CA LYS A 425 -10.79 -5.20 3.47
C LYS A 425 -10.25 -4.93 4.87
N ASN A 426 -8.93 -4.87 5.01
CA ASN A 426 -8.27 -4.63 6.29
C ASN A 426 -7.06 -3.69 6.16
N VAL A 427 -6.82 -2.92 7.22
CA VAL A 427 -5.58 -2.16 7.43
C VAL A 427 -5.03 -2.54 8.81
N ASP A 428 -3.86 -3.16 8.84
CA ASP A 428 -3.16 -3.51 10.07
C ASP A 428 -1.97 -2.56 10.28
N PHE A 429 -2.00 -1.74 11.33
CA PHE A 429 -0.91 -0.82 11.68
C PHE A 429 0.28 -1.51 12.38
N GLY A 430 0.17 -2.79 12.72
CA GLY A 430 1.23 -3.57 13.36
C GLY A 430 1.66 -3.05 14.73
N ALA A 431 2.62 -3.74 15.35
CA ALA A 431 3.09 -3.41 16.70
C ALA A 431 3.92 -2.12 16.76
N LYS A 432 4.51 -1.71 15.63
CA LYS A 432 5.37 -0.51 15.54
C LYS A 432 4.63 0.73 15.01
N GLY A 433 3.36 0.58 14.63
CA GLY A 433 2.59 1.66 14.04
C GLY A 433 2.90 1.88 12.56
N GLY A 434 2.37 2.97 12.05
CA GLY A 434 2.49 3.41 10.67
C GLY A 434 1.54 4.56 10.40
N THR A 435 1.71 5.23 9.27
CA THR A 435 0.88 6.36 8.88
C THR A 435 0.11 6.05 7.59
N LEU A 436 -1.21 6.10 7.64
CA LEU A 436 -2.07 6.08 6.47
C LEU A 436 -2.51 7.51 6.15
N GLU A 437 -2.17 8.00 4.95
CA GLU A 437 -2.45 9.36 4.54
C GLU A 437 -3.29 9.43 3.27
N PHE A 438 -4.42 10.13 3.38
CA PHE A 438 -5.29 10.48 2.26
C PHE A 438 -5.01 11.92 1.86
N ASN A 439 -4.30 12.12 0.74
CA ASN A 439 -3.87 13.45 0.27
C ASN A 439 -4.32 13.79 -1.16
N GLY A 440 -5.13 12.92 -1.78
CA GLY A 440 -5.77 13.18 -3.06
C GLY A 440 -6.85 14.26 -3.02
N ASN A 441 -7.38 14.63 -4.19
CA ASN A 441 -8.48 15.61 -4.29
C ASN A 441 -9.87 14.94 -4.30
N ASP A 442 -9.93 13.62 -4.37
CA ASP A 442 -11.16 12.85 -4.45
C ASP A 442 -11.85 12.71 -3.08
N LYS A 443 -13.13 12.36 -3.10
CA LYS A 443 -13.85 11.96 -1.88
C LYS A 443 -13.59 10.47 -1.63
N TYR A 444 -13.08 10.17 -0.45
CA TYR A 444 -12.75 8.81 -0.05
C TYR A 444 -13.82 8.17 0.83
N ILE A 445 -14.03 6.87 0.65
CA ILE A 445 -14.80 6.03 1.58
C ILE A 445 -13.83 5.00 2.15
N PHE A 446 -13.55 5.12 3.45
CA PHE A 446 -12.71 4.20 4.20
C PHE A 446 -13.59 3.22 4.96
N ASN A 447 -13.66 1.99 4.46
CA ASN A 447 -14.47 0.90 4.99
C ASN A 447 -13.63 -0.32 5.38
N ALA A 448 -12.32 -0.14 5.60
CA ALA A 448 -11.46 -1.23 6.01
C ALA A 448 -11.59 -1.49 7.51
N VAL A 449 -11.55 -2.76 7.91
CA VAL A 449 -11.39 -3.14 9.31
C VAL A 449 -9.96 -2.81 9.75
N ILE A 450 -9.82 -2.03 10.82
CA ILE A 450 -8.55 -1.61 11.37
C ILE A 450 -8.08 -2.60 12.44
N ALA A 451 -6.90 -3.17 12.22
CA ALA A 451 -6.16 -3.91 13.22
C ALA A 451 -5.01 -3.06 13.76
N ASN A 452 -4.67 -3.26 15.04
CA ASN A 452 -3.62 -2.52 15.74
C ASN A 452 -3.75 -0.98 15.66
N GLY A 453 -4.96 -0.43 15.55
CA GLY A 453 -5.19 1.02 15.43
C GLY A 453 -4.55 1.86 16.55
N GLN A 454 -4.35 1.28 17.73
CA GLN A 454 -3.70 1.90 18.89
C GLN A 454 -2.24 2.32 18.69
N THR A 455 -1.60 1.89 17.59
CA THR A 455 -0.27 2.34 17.16
C THR A 455 -0.31 3.20 15.89
N GLY A 456 -1.47 3.28 15.23
CA GLY A 456 -1.64 3.85 13.90
C GLY A 456 -1.96 5.35 13.86
N ILE A 457 -1.49 6.02 12.82
CA ILE A 457 -1.78 7.42 12.50
C ILE A 457 -2.60 7.47 11.21
N LEU A 458 -3.74 8.19 11.25
CA LEU A 458 -4.54 8.51 10.08
C LEU A 458 -4.43 10.01 9.79
N ASN A 459 -3.91 10.36 8.61
CA ASN A 459 -3.87 11.73 8.11
C ASN A 459 -4.99 11.95 7.09
N VAL A 460 -5.94 12.81 7.44
CA VAL A 460 -7.08 13.22 6.61
C VAL A 460 -6.74 14.57 5.97
N LEU A 461 -5.96 14.54 4.89
CA LEU A 461 -5.58 15.74 4.13
C LEU A 461 -6.52 16.00 2.94
N THR A 462 -7.72 15.40 2.98
CA THR A 462 -8.77 15.48 1.96
C THR A 462 -10.14 15.20 2.58
N LYS A 463 -11.19 15.09 1.77
CA LYS A 463 -12.53 14.69 2.22
C LYS A 463 -12.59 13.17 2.39
N LEU A 464 -12.72 12.72 3.63
CA LEU A 464 -12.76 11.30 3.99
C LEU A 464 -14.05 10.95 4.73
N ALA A 465 -14.66 9.81 4.40
CA ALA A 465 -15.75 9.21 5.16
C ALA A 465 -15.32 7.83 5.68
N ALA A 466 -15.37 7.61 6.99
CA ALA A 466 -15.18 6.30 7.61
C ALA A 466 -16.53 5.64 7.91
N THR A 467 -16.66 4.35 7.60
CA THR A 467 -17.91 3.58 7.74
C THR A 467 -17.80 2.35 8.62
N ASP A 468 -16.57 1.90 8.93
CA ASP A 468 -16.32 0.81 9.87
C ASP A 468 -16.04 1.33 11.29
N ALA A 469 -16.55 0.63 12.30
CA ALA A 469 -16.47 1.05 13.71
C ALA A 469 -15.03 1.03 14.27
N SER A 470 -14.15 0.21 13.69
CA SER A 470 -12.75 0.09 14.14
C SER A 470 -11.95 1.38 13.97
N VAL A 471 -12.44 2.36 13.21
CA VAL A 471 -11.87 3.72 13.13
C VAL A 471 -11.69 4.38 14.49
N GLY A 472 -12.54 4.04 15.46
CA GLY A 472 -12.44 4.55 16.82
C GLY A 472 -11.25 4.04 17.63
N THR A 473 -10.53 3.02 17.13
CA THR A 473 -9.36 2.43 17.79
C THR A 473 -8.05 3.17 17.48
N LEU A 474 -8.05 4.03 16.45
CA LEU A 474 -6.87 4.75 15.98
C LEU A 474 -6.24 5.59 17.09
N LYS A 475 -4.90 5.56 17.15
CA LYS A 475 -4.13 6.35 18.11
C LYS A 475 -4.23 7.83 17.80
N THR A 476 -4.00 8.20 16.55
CA THR A 476 -3.98 9.61 16.14
C THR A 476 -4.73 9.78 14.84
N ILE A 477 -5.63 10.75 14.81
CA ILE A 477 -6.31 11.20 13.60
C ILE A 477 -5.99 12.67 13.42
N ASN A 478 -5.34 13.04 12.33
CA ASN A 478 -5.03 14.43 11.99
C ASN A 478 -5.96 14.88 10.86
N ILE A 479 -6.68 15.98 11.05
CA ILE A 479 -7.64 16.50 10.07
C ILE A 479 -7.10 17.82 9.51
N GLY A 480 -6.92 17.86 8.20
CA GLY A 480 -6.34 18.99 7.47
C GLY A 480 -4.84 19.15 7.67
N ASN A 481 -4.30 20.26 7.21
CA ASN A 481 -2.91 20.69 7.42
C ASN A 481 -2.87 22.18 7.75
N ALA A 482 -1.69 22.72 8.09
CA ALA A 482 -1.55 24.13 8.49
C ALA A 482 -2.14 25.13 7.48
N ASN A 483 -2.14 24.80 6.19
CA ASN A 483 -2.55 25.68 5.10
C ASN A 483 -4.01 25.47 4.66
N ALA A 484 -4.62 24.32 4.97
CA ALA A 484 -5.95 23.95 4.49
C ALA A 484 -6.71 23.07 5.49
N GLY A 485 -7.91 23.50 5.88
CA GLY A 485 -8.85 22.68 6.63
C GLY A 485 -9.52 21.64 5.74
N GLN A 486 -9.71 20.44 6.27
CA GLN A 486 -10.33 19.32 5.56
C GLN A 486 -11.45 18.68 6.38
N SER A 487 -12.23 17.79 5.75
CA SER A 487 -13.44 17.22 6.37
C SER A 487 -13.30 15.72 6.57
N PHE A 488 -13.50 15.28 7.80
CA PHE A 488 -13.62 13.88 8.16
C PHE A 488 -15.03 13.57 8.66
N LEU A 489 -15.71 12.68 7.95
CA LEU A 489 -17.04 12.17 8.30
C LEU A 489 -16.90 10.77 8.90
N ILE A 490 -17.55 10.53 10.04
CA ILE A 490 -17.72 9.19 10.61
C ILE A 490 -19.20 8.85 10.54
N ALA A 491 -19.53 7.85 9.73
CA ALA A 491 -20.89 7.41 9.42
C ALA A 491 -21.00 5.89 9.57
N VAL A 492 -20.86 5.40 10.80
CA VAL A 492 -20.79 3.97 11.10
C VAL A 492 -22.17 3.42 11.40
N ASN A 493 -22.56 2.31 10.77
CA ASN A 493 -23.82 1.59 11.04
C ASN A 493 -23.72 0.69 12.28
N ASN A 494 -23.27 1.24 13.40
CA ASN A 494 -23.15 0.51 14.67
C ASN A 494 -23.87 1.29 15.77
N ALA A 495 -24.80 0.65 16.47
CA ALA A 495 -25.54 1.29 17.56
C ALA A 495 -24.62 1.81 18.68
N ASN A 496 -23.45 1.20 18.88
CA ASN A 496 -22.47 1.62 19.89
C ASN A 496 -21.11 1.83 19.25
N LEU A 497 -20.73 3.08 19.04
CA LEU A 497 -19.42 3.46 18.53
C LEU A 497 -18.55 3.98 19.69
N ALA A 498 -17.40 3.35 19.92
CA ALA A 498 -16.41 3.88 20.86
C ALA A 498 -15.30 4.58 20.07
N LEU A 499 -15.05 5.86 20.36
CA LEU A 499 -13.98 6.64 19.75
C LEU A 499 -12.88 6.93 20.77
N LEU A 500 -11.66 7.10 20.26
CA LEU A 500 -10.49 7.41 21.06
C LEU A 500 -10.30 6.36 22.17
N THR A 501 -10.39 5.07 21.84
CA THR A 501 -10.44 4.00 22.85
C THR A 501 -9.10 3.69 23.52
N SER A 502 -8.00 4.07 22.88
CA SER A 502 -6.64 3.81 23.35
C SER A 502 -6.15 4.90 24.30
N PRO A 503 -5.34 4.60 25.33
CA PRO A 503 -4.78 5.64 26.19
C PRO A 503 -4.04 6.71 25.39
N ASN A 504 -4.28 8.00 25.66
CA ASN A 504 -3.68 9.13 24.93
C ASN A 504 -3.97 9.15 23.42
N SER A 505 -5.03 8.49 22.94
CA SER A 505 -5.47 8.68 21.55
C SER A 505 -6.05 10.08 21.36
N SER A 506 -5.89 10.65 20.17
CA SER A 506 -6.33 12.02 19.88
C SER A 506 -6.86 12.20 18.46
N ILE A 507 -7.85 13.09 18.31
CA ILE A 507 -8.18 13.75 17.05
C ILE A 507 -7.60 15.16 17.12
N ASN A 508 -6.76 15.52 16.16
CA ASN A 508 -6.12 16.82 16.07
C ASN A 508 -6.65 17.58 14.86
N PHE A 509 -7.04 18.83 15.06
CA PHE A 509 -7.39 19.76 13.99
C PHE A 509 -6.15 20.56 13.62
N SER A 510 -5.61 20.33 12.43
CA SER A 510 -4.40 21.03 11.97
C SER A 510 -4.67 22.42 11.39
N ASN A 511 -5.95 22.81 11.29
CA ASN A 511 -6.43 24.10 10.83
C ASN A 511 -7.76 24.44 11.50
N ALA A 512 -8.03 25.73 11.71
CA ALA A 512 -9.30 26.22 12.27
C ALA A 512 -10.55 25.77 11.48
N ASN A 513 -10.40 25.58 10.16
CA ASN A 513 -11.48 25.16 9.28
C ASN A 513 -11.57 23.63 9.11
N SER A 514 -10.70 22.86 9.79
CA SER A 514 -10.80 21.40 9.78
C SER A 514 -12.06 20.95 10.50
N GLN A 515 -12.77 19.99 9.92
CA GLN A 515 -14.10 19.58 10.34
C GLN A 515 -14.15 18.09 10.65
N LEU A 516 -14.67 17.75 11.83
CA LEU A 516 -15.11 16.41 12.18
C LEU A 516 -16.64 16.37 12.19
N THR A 517 -17.24 15.45 11.44
CA THR A 517 -18.68 15.19 11.50
C THR A 517 -18.94 13.79 12.02
N LEU A 518 -19.68 13.69 13.12
CA LEU A 518 -20.24 12.44 13.62
C LEU A 518 -21.70 12.40 13.19
N THR A 519 -22.07 11.44 12.34
CA THR A 519 -23.45 11.30 11.86
C THR A 519 -24.01 9.96 12.27
N ALA A 520 -25.28 9.93 12.70
CA ALA A 520 -25.98 8.75 13.15
C ALA A 520 -26.85 8.16 12.01
N PRO A 521 -26.38 7.13 11.28
CA PRO A 521 -27.21 6.45 10.27
C PRO A 521 -28.25 5.50 10.88
N VAL A 522 -28.15 5.26 12.19
CA VAL A 522 -29.08 4.49 13.04
C VAL A 522 -29.13 5.20 14.38
N ASP A 523 -30.08 4.86 15.26
CA ASP A 523 -30.00 5.30 16.66
C ASP A 523 -28.68 4.83 17.26
N GLN A 524 -27.83 5.79 17.63
CA GLN A 524 -26.41 5.54 17.86
C GLN A 524 -25.93 6.24 19.11
N THR A 525 -25.18 5.51 19.94
CA THR A 525 -24.40 6.05 21.04
C THR A 525 -22.92 6.09 20.65
N VAL A 526 -22.32 7.28 20.64
CA VAL A 526 -20.88 7.51 20.48
C VAL A 526 -20.26 7.77 21.84
N THR A 527 -19.40 6.86 22.30
CA THR A 527 -18.65 7.03 23.56
C THR A 527 -17.25 7.56 23.28
N LEU A 528 -16.91 8.71 23.87
CA LEU A 528 -15.57 9.28 23.84
C LEU A 528 -14.78 8.77 25.05
N ALA A 529 -13.74 7.98 24.80
CA ALA A 529 -12.90 7.43 25.86
C ALA A 529 -11.74 8.36 26.30
N ASN A 530 -11.41 9.37 25.49
CA ASN A 530 -10.45 10.42 25.82
C ASN A 530 -10.97 11.79 25.33
N ASN A 531 -10.30 12.86 25.72
CA ASN A 531 -10.59 14.22 25.28
C ASN A 531 -10.38 14.39 23.77
N LEU A 532 -11.30 15.10 23.14
CA LEU A 532 -11.11 15.63 21.80
C LEU A 532 -10.44 17.00 21.93
N LYS A 533 -9.23 17.15 21.40
CA LYS A 533 -8.53 18.45 21.41
C LYS A 533 -9.28 19.44 20.54
N GLY A 534 -9.35 20.71 20.93
CA GLY A 534 -10.03 21.72 20.12
C GLY A 534 -9.17 22.28 18.99
N GLY A 535 -9.54 23.48 18.53
CA GLY A 535 -8.89 24.16 17.40
C GLY A 535 -9.56 23.96 16.05
N GLY A 536 -10.67 23.22 15.94
CA GLY A 536 -11.44 23.04 14.70
C GLY A 536 -12.95 23.04 14.92
N ILE A 537 -13.68 22.51 13.94
CA ILE A 537 -15.15 22.48 13.92
C ILE A 537 -15.64 21.05 14.11
N VAL A 538 -16.59 20.85 15.01
CA VAL A 538 -17.27 19.56 15.20
C VAL A 538 -18.74 19.70 14.81
N THR A 539 -19.28 18.72 14.08
CA THR A 539 -20.70 18.59 13.80
C THR A 539 -21.23 17.28 14.35
N LEU A 540 -22.26 17.35 15.19
CA LEU A 540 -23.04 16.21 15.66
C LEU A 540 -24.36 16.20 14.89
N ASN A 541 -24.62 15.12 14.15
CA ASN A 541 -25.77 15.01 13.28
C ASN A 541 -26.57 13.74 13.56
N GLY A 542 -27.75 13.90 14.16
CA GLY A 542 -28.72 12.81 14.33
C GLY A 542 -29.19 12.20 13.01
N ASN A 543 -29.19 12.98 11.91
CA ASN A 543 -29.55 12.50 10.57
C ASN A 543 -30.89 11.72 10.50
N GLY A 544 -31.90 12.16 11.26
CA GLY A 544 -33.20 11.49 11.37
C GLY A 544 -33.27 10.37 12.42
N HIS A 545 -32.17 10.13 13.13
CA HIS A 545 -32.03 9.21 14.26
C HIS A 545 -31.56 9.96 15.51
N ASN A 546 -31.66 9.29 16.66
CA ASN A 546 -31.12 9.82 17.91
C ASN A 546 -29.60 9.57 17.97
N LEU A 547 -28.81 10.64 18.05
CA LEU A 547 -27.37 10.57 18.31
C LEU A 547 -27.09 10.90 19.79
N VAL A 548 -26.71 9.90 20.57
CA VAL A 548 -26.23 10.08 21.94
C VAL A 548 -24.70 10.18 21.92
N VAL A 549 -24.11 11.22 22.50
CA VAL A 549 -22.66 11.34 22.68
C VAL A 549 -22.34 11.35 24.17
N SER A 550 -21.56 10.36 24.59
CA SER A 550 -21.27 10.06 25.99
C SER A 550 -19.78 10.25 26.28
N GLY A 551 -19.46 10.85 27.42
CA GLY A 551 -18.09 10.92 27.94
C GLY A 551 -17.77 9.72 28.83
N LYS A 552 -16.53 9.23 28.79
CA LYS A 552 -16.00 8.27 29.78
C LYS A 552 -14.89 8.95 30.58
N ASN A 553 -14.86 8.74 31.89
CA ASN A 553 -13.79 9.23 32.79
C ASN A 553 -13.56 10.76 32.73
N GLY A 554 -14.63 11.56 32.55
CA GLY A 554 -14.50 13.02 32.44
C GLY A 554 -13.90 13.49 31.12
N ALA A 555 -14.13 12.74 30.03
CA ALA A 555 -13.77 13.18 28.69
C ALA A 555 -14.38 14.56 28.37
N MET A 556 -13.68 15.33 27.56
CA MET A 556 -14.05 16.70 27.16
C MET A 556 -14.12 16.84 25.63
N LEU A 557 -15.05 17.65 25.12
CA LEU A 557 -15.02 18.21 23.75
C LEU A 557 -14.41 19.60 23.78
N GLY A 558 -13.17 19.70 23.30
CA GLY A 558 -12.34 20.88 23.49
C GLY A 558 -11.65 20.85 24.85
N THR A 559 -10.54 21.58 24.96
CA THR A 559 -9.75 21.69 26.21
C THR A 559 -9.35 23.14 26.42
N ALA A 560 -9.25 23.61 27.66
CA ALA A 560 -8.86 24.99 27.96
C ALA A 560 -7.56 25.41 27.23
N GLY A 561 -7.58 26.59 26.59
CA GLY A 561 -6.49 27.12 25.76
C GLY A 561 -6.38 26.48 24.36
N ASN A 562 -7.21 25.48 24.07
CA ASN A 562 -7.40 24.89 22.75
C ASN A 562 -8.89 24.59 22.57
N GLU A 563 -9.72 25.63 22.62
CA GLU A 563 -11.17 25.55 22.49
C GLU A 563 -11.57 25.12 21.08
N LEU A 564 -12.70 24.44 20.95
CA LEU A 564 -13.29 24.20 19.62
C LEU A 564 -13.75 25.54 19.02
N ALA A 565 -13.49 25.73 17.73
CA ALA A 565 -13.93 26.91 17.02
C ALA A 565 -15.46 26.96 16.97
N GLU A 566 -16.09 25.85 16.57
CA GLU A 566 -17.54 25.70 16.55
C GLU A 566 -17.98 24.28 16.88
N LEU A 567 -19.10 24.14 17.59
CA LEU A 567 -19.88 22.92 17.69
C LEU A 567 -21.24 23.13 17.03
N ASN A 568 -21.53 22.32 16.01
CA ASN A 568 -22.76 22.38 15.25
C ASN A 568 -23.65 21.17 15.58
N ILE A 569 -24.90 21.43 15.94
CA ILE A 569 -25.90 20.39 16.22
C ILE A 569 -26.94 20.34 15.10
N LYS A 570 -27.21 19.14 14.58
CA LYS A 570 -28.23 18.86 13.57
C LYS A 570 -29.06 17.64 13.97
N GLY A 571 -30.38 17.70 13.77
CA GLY A 571 -31.30 16.63 14.17
C GLY A 571 -31.34 16.40 15.68
N ASP A 572 -31.69 15.19 16.10
CA ASP A 572 -31.83 14.83 17.51
C ASP A 572 -30.48 14.39 18.08
N VAL A 573 -29.96 15.17 19.03
CA VAL A 573 -28.65 14.93 19.66
C VAL A 573 -28.76 15.04 21.18
N THR A 574 -28.25 14.05 21.89
CA THR A 574 -28.17 14.04 23.36
C THR A 574 -26.72 13.96 23.82
N ILE A 575 -26.30 14.82 24.73
CA ILE A 575 -25.00 14.76 25.42
C ILE A 575 -25.24 14.22 26.84
N THR A 576 -24.46 13.23 27.28
CA THR A 576 -24.68 12.54 28.56
C THR A 576 -23.39 12.08 29.24
N ASN A 577 -23.53 11.46 30.42
CA ASN A 577 -22.46 10.92 31.26
C ASN A 577 -21.33 11.92 31.56
N ASN A 578 -21.71 13.16 31.88
CA ASN A 578 -20.81 14.25 32.25
C ASN A 578 -19.71 14.51 31.21
N LEU A 579 -20.01 14.33 29.92
CA LEU A 579 -19.15 14.82 28.84
C LEU A 579 -19.08 16.34 28.91
N ASP A 580 -17.89 16.86 29.15
CA ASP A 580 -17.72 18.30 29.28
C ASP A 580 -17.56 18.98 27.91
N ILE A 581 -18.45 19.92 27.60
CA ILE A 581 -18.50 20.65 26.33
C ILE A 581 -18.45 22.17 26.52
N HIS A 582 -17.90 22.68 27.64
CA HIS A 582 -17.78 24.13 27.86
C HIS A 582 -16.62 24.79 27.09
N ASN A 583 -15.60 24.03 26.68
CA ASN A 583 -14.41 24.56 25.99
C ASN A 583 -14.64 24.74 24.49
N ILE A 584 -15.68 25.49 24.15
CA ILE A 584 -16.16 25.74 22.80
C ILE A 584 -16.39 27.24 22.67
N ASN A 585 -15.93 27.85 21.57
CA ASN A 585 -16.13 29.28 21.34
C ASN A 585 -17.57 29.59 20.95
N LYS A 586 -18.17 28.73 20.12
CA LYS A 586 -19.51 28.93 19.55
C LYS A 586 -20.27 27.62 19.43
N LEU A 587 -21.46 27.57 20.03
CA LEU A 587 -22.42 26.48 19.90
C LEU A 587 -23.56 26.92 18.97
N ASN A 588 -23.78 26.17 17.89
CA ASN A 588 -24.85 26.42 16.94
C ASN A 588 -25.83 25.25 16.93
N ILE A 589 -27.07 25.51 17.35
CA ILE A 589 -28.17 24.54 17.31
C ILE A 589 -28.99 24.87 16.08
N GLN A 590 -28.81 24.09 15.02
CA GLN A 590 -29.25 24.44 13.68
C GLN A 590 -30.73 24.14 13.44
N LYS A 591 -31.23 24.52 12.26
CA LYS A 591 -32.63 24.31 11.83
C LYS A 591 -33.15 22.91 12.19
N GLY A 592 -34.26 22.86 12.93
CA GLY A 592 -34.97 21.64 13.27
C GLY A 592 -34.18 20.68 14.17
N ALA A 593 -33.07 21.13 14.76
CA ALA A 593 -32.32 20.32 15.71
C ALA A 593 -33.02 20.31 17.08
N TYR A 594 -32.96 19.17 17.75
CA TYR A 594 -33.34 19.01 19.15
C TYR A 594 -32.10 18.60 19.93
N PHE A 595 -31.50 19.54 20.65
CA PHE A 595 -30.27 19.33 21.39
C PHE A 595 -30.54 19.17 22.87
N THR A 596 -30.30 18.00 23.45
CA THR A 596 -30.41 17.76 24.90
C THR A 596 -29.02 17.65 25.53
N ASP A 597 -28.69 18.51 26.49
CA ASP A 597 -27.47 18.40 27.29
C ASP A 597 -27.79 18.01 28.74
N GLN A 598 -27.43 16.78 29.10
CA GLN A 598 -27.53 16.25 30.46
C GLN A 598 -26.26 16.46 31.28
N SER A 599 -25.17 16.92 30.65
CA SER A 599 -23.95 17.34 31.35
C SER A 599 -24.05 18.77 31.88
N LEU A 600 -24.95 19.58 31.30
CA LEU A 600 -25.19 20.98 31.61
C LEU A 600 -23.99 21.91 31.37
N THR A 601 -22.93 21.41 30.73
CA THR A 601 -21.70 22.17 30.49
C THR A 601 -21.78 23.07 29.27
N SER A 602 -22.66 22.76 28.29
CA SER A 602 -22.86 23.62 27.11
C SER A 602 -23.39 25.01 27.46
N ALA A 603 -24.10 25.16 28.56
CA ALA A 603 -24.61 26.45 28.99
C ALA A 603 -23.52 27.44 29.44
N LYS A 604 -22.29 26.97 29.66
CA LYS A 604 -21.13 27.82 29.96
C LYS A 604 -20.42 28.33 28.71
N VAL A 605 -20.86 27.91 27.52
CA VAL A 605 -20.30 28.37 26.23
C VAL A 605 -20.62 29.86 26.03
N ALA A 606 -19.61 30.63 25.63
CA ALA A 606 -19.69 32.08 25.55
C ALA A 606 -20.61 32.61 24.43
N GLU A 607 -20.82 31.83 23.36
CA GLU A 607 -21.76 32.17 22.29
C GLU A 607 -22.63 30.96 21.95
N ILE A 608 -23.94 31.07 22.18
CA ILE A 608 -24.91 30.00 21.91
C ILE A 608 -25.97 30.55 20.95
N ASN A 609 -26.08 29.98 19.76
CA ASN A 609 -27.06 30.35 18.75
C ASN A 609 -28.12 29.25 18.62
N ILE A 610 -29.39 29.59 18.84
CA ILE A 610 -30.52 28.65 18.79
C ILE A 610 -31.40 28.98 17.59
N GLY A 611 -31.45 28.05 16.64
CA GLY A 611 -32.05 28.25 15.32
C GLY A 611 -31.02 28.75 14.31
N GLN A 612 -31.44 28.83 13.05
CA GLN A 612 -30.54 29.20 11.95
C GLN A 612 -31.24 30.12 10.95
N LEU A 613 -30.50 31.07 10.38
CA LEU A 613 -30.92 31.84 9.21
C LEU A 613 -30.40 31.16 7.93
N ILE A 614 -31.29 30.70 7.07
CA ILE A 614 -30.96 30.14 5.76
C ILE A 614 -31.68 31.00 4.71
N ASP A 615 -30.93 31.65 3.81
CA ASP A 615 -31.49 32.44 2.69
C ASP A 615 -32.55 33.48 3.11
N LYS A 616 -32.29 34.22 4.20
CA LYS A 616 -33.21 35.20 4.83
C LYS A 616 -34.51 34.61 5.41
N THR A 617 -34.68 33.29 5.39
CA THR A 617 -35.70 32.58 6.15
C THR A 617 -35.06 32.01 7.41
N SER A 618 -35.55 32.38 8.57
CA SER A 618 -35.10 31.80 9.83
C SER A 618 -35.86 30.48 10.06
N TYR A 619 -35.25 29.54 10.78
CA TYR A 619 -35.93 28.31 11.20
C TYR A 619 -35.64 28.00 12.66
N ALA A 620 -36.67 27.54 13.36
CA ALA A 620 -36.64 27.17 14.77
C ALA A 620 -35.73 25.97 15.08
N ALA A 621 -35.26 25.92 16.32
CA ALA A 621 -34.60 24.77 16.92
C ALA A 621 -34.89 24.73 18.44
N THR A 622 -34.65 23.58 19.08
CA THR A 622 -34.84 23.43 20.52
C THR A 622 -33.53 23.10 21.21
N TYR A 623 -33.22 23.86 22.25
CA TYR A 623 -32.11 23.60 23.17
C TYR A 623 -32.68 23.15 24.52
N ALA A 624 -32.45 21.90 24.89
CA ALA A 624 -32.88 21.33 26.15
C ALA A 624 -31.69 21.17 27.12
N LEU A 625 -31.80 21.76 28.30
CA LEU A 625 -30.87 21.57 29.42
C LEU A 625 -31.57 20.71 30.47
N ASP A 626 -31.00 19.54 30.77
CA ASP A 626 -31.63 18.55 31.63
C ASP A 626 -30.79 18.32 32.90
N ALA A 627 -31.29 18.83 34.03
CA ALA A 627 -30.67 18.74 35.35
C ALA A 627 -30.79 17.34 35.97
N VAL A 628 -30.59 16.29 35.17
CA VAL A 628 -30.67 14.90 35.61
C VAL A 628 -29.51 14.51 36.54
N ASN A 629 -28.34 15.15 36.40
CA ASN A 629 -27.10 14.80 37.12
C ASN A 629 -26.68 15.79 38.22
N GLY A 630 -27.42 16.89 38.42
CA GLY A 630 -27.13 17.86 39.48
C GLY A 630 -27.74 19.24 39.22
N ASP A 631 -27.60 20.12 40.21
CA ASP A 631 -28.02 21.52 40.13
C ASP A 631 -27.27 22.27 39.03
N PHE A 632 -27.93 23.31 38.50
CA PHE A 632 -27.43 24.02 37.33
C PHE A 632 -27.65 25.53 37.41
N GLU A 633 -26.63 26.30 37.03
CA GLU A 633 -26.70 27.75 36.90
C GLU A 633 -26.60 28.15 35.43
N LEU A 634 -27.62 28.83 34.90
CA LEU A 634 -27.59 29.43 33.57
C LEU A 634 -27.22 30.91 33.68
N ASN A 635 -26.12 31.27 33.01
CA ASN A 635 -25.73 32.64 32.78
C ASN A 635 -25.95 32.96 31.29
N THR A 636 -26.99 33.73 30.97
CA THR A 636 -27.46 33.91 29.58
C THR A 636 -26.63 34.89 28.74
N GLY A 637 -25.51 35.43 29.24
CA GLY A 637 -24.77 36.52 28.61
C GLY A 637 -24.31 36.29 27.15
N GLY A 638 -24.31 35.04 26.67
CA GLY A 638 -23.91 34.63 25.33
C GLY A 638 -25.01 34.05 24.43
N MET A 639 -26.24 33.85 24.93
CA MET A 639 -27.29 33.10 24.25
C MET A 639 -28.12 33.99 23.31
N LYS A 640 -28.40 33.50 22.09
CA LYS A 640 -29.15 34.21 21.05
C LYS A 640 -30.16 33.26 20.39
N PHE A 641 -31.43 33.66 20.44
CA PHE A 641 -32.48 33.06 19.62
C PHE A 641 -32.43 33.69 18.23
N ILE A 642 -32.04 32.89 17.23
CA ILE A 642 -31.95 33.34 15.83
C ILE A 642 -33.33 33.30 15.14
N HIS A 643 -34.27 32.53 15.70
CA HIS A 643 -35.65 32.42 15.26
C HIS A 643 -36.59 32.61 16.46
N GLU A 644 -37.76 33.24 16.24
CA GLU A 644 -38.74 33.53 17.29
C GLU A 644 -39.38 32.27 17.90
N ASP A 645 -39.68 31.25 17.08
CA ASP A 645 -40.16 29.94 17.55
C ASP A 645 -39.04 29.00 18.06
N SER A 646 -37.79 29.46 18.17
CA SER A 646 -36.75 28.64 18.82
C SER A 646 -37.04 28.54 20.32
N ALA A 647 -36.80 27.37 20.91
CA ALA A 647 -37.13 27.09 22.30
C ALA A 647 -35.89 26.78 23.15
N LEU A 648 -35.94 27.21 24.41
CA LEU A 648 -35.07 26.75 25.49
C LEU A 648 -35.90 25.92 26.45
N ASP A 649 -35.70 24.61 26.45
CA ASP A 649 -36.36 23.67 27.36
C ASP A 649 -35.48 23.49 28.60
N LEU A 650 -35.98 23.85 29.77
CA LEU A 650 -35.32 23.59 31.04
C LEU A 650 -36.02 22.41 31.71
N LYS A 651 -35.28 21.31 31.91
CA LYS A 651 -35.82 20.04 32.42
C LYS A 651 -35.10 19.61 33.68
N ASN A 652 -35.81 18.91 34.54
CA ASN A 652 -35.22 18.13 35.62
C ASN A 652 -35.80 16.72 35.53
N SER A 653 -35.09 15.84 34.83
CA SER A 653 -35.48 14.44 34.69
C SER A 653 -34.84 13.54 35.76
N SER A 654 -34.32 14.11 36.86
CA SER A 654 -33.77 13.33 37.99
C SER A 654 -34.85 12.40 38.55
N ASN A 655 -34.49 11.15 38.86
CA ASN A 655 -35.42 10.20 39.48
C ASN A 655 -35.97 10.68 40.84
N ALA A 656 -35.28 11.64 41.48
CA ALA A 656 -35.70 12.27 42.73
C ALA A 656 -36.36 13.65 42.53
N ASN A 657 -36.34 14.21 41.31
CA ASN A 657 -36.83 15.56 40.98
C ASN A 657 -36.33 16.66 41.94
N ASP A 658 -35.15 16.49 42.52
CA ASP A 658 -34.64 17.30 43.64
C ASP A 658 -33.67 18.42 43.23
N HIS A 659 -33.20 18.41 41.99
CA HIS A 659 -32.26 19.42 41.51
C HIS A 659 -32.92 20.78 41.17
N THR A 660 -32.16 21.85 41.38
CA THR A 660 -32.57 23.24 41.17
C THR A 660 -31.92 23.83 39.91
N ILE A 661 -32.72 24.58 39.13
CA ILE A 661 -32.23 25.38 38.01
C ILE A 661 -32.21 26.86 38.43
N ASN A 662 -31.04 27.49 38.38
CA ASN A 662 -30.82 28.88 38.77
C ASN A 662 -30.58 29.76 37.54
N LEU A 663 -31.47 30.69 37.26
CA LEU A 663 -31.34 31.68 36.18
C LEU A 663 -30.91 33.03 36.78
N GLN A 664 -29.63 33.38 36.65
CA GLN A 664 -29.04 34.55 37.33
C GLN A 664 -29.25 35.89 36.59
N THR A 665 -29.80 35.85 35.38
CA THR A 665 -29.95 37.00 34.47
C THR A 665 -31.42 37.40 34.32
N GLU A 666 -31.68 38.64 33.88
CA GLU A 666 -33.03 39.10 33.56
C GLU A 666 -33.64 38.29 32.39
N ILE A 667 -34.91 37.91 32.52
CA ILE A 667 -35.64 37.16 31.48
C ILE A 667 -36.66 38.09 30.81
N TYR A 668 -36.60 38.16 29.48
CA TYR A 668 -37.55 38.90 28.65
C TYR A 668 -38.20 37.95 27.64
N VAL A 669 -39.38 37.41 27.98
CA VAL A 669 -40.17 36.52 27.11
C VAL A 669 -41.66 36.79 27.32
N GLU A 670 -42.52 36.42 26.38
CA GLU A 670 -43.96 36.67 26.55
C GLU A 670 -44.56 35.81 27.68
N ASN A 671 -44.19 34.53 27.72
CA ASN A 671 -44.74 33.54 28.64
C ASN A 671 -43.64 32.61 29.17
N ILE A 672 -43.70 32.29 30.46
CA ILE A 672 -42.95 31.24 31.15
C ILE A 672 -43.96 30.19 31.62
N VAL A 673 -43.70 28.94 31.26
CA VAL A 673 -44.45 27.78 31.73
C VAL A 673 -43.57 27.02 32.71
N LEU A 674 -44.06 26.84 33.93
CA LEU A 674 -43.36 26.14 35.00
C LEU A 674 -43.89 24.72 35.11
N ASP A 675 -43.14 23.78 34.55
CA ASP A 675 -43.41 22.33 34.55
C ASP A 675 -42.18 21.56 35.08
N ILE A 676 -41.66 22.05 36.21
CA ILE A 676 -40.45 21.54 36.87
C ILE A 676 -40.63 21.61 38.39
N HIS A 677 -39.86 20.84 39.15
CA HIS A 677 -40.00 20.82 40.60
C HIS A 677 -39.57 22.13 41.27
N ALA A 678 -38.40 22.68 40.89
CA ALA A 678 -37.87 23.88 41.52
C ALA A 678 -37.09 24.76 40.51
N ILE A 679 -37.24 26.07 40.63
CA ILE A 679 -36.53 27.07 39.84
C ILE A 679 -36.26 28.34 40.63
N THR A 680 -35.09 28.92 40.44
CA THR A 680 -34.77 30.26 40.94
C THR A 680 -34.64 31.22 39.78
N LEU A 681 -35.44 32.29 39.76
CA LEU A 681 -35.37 33.33 38.74
C LEU A 681 -35.02 34.66 39.41
N ASN A 682 -34.14 35.43 38.78
CA ASN A 682 -33.86 36.81 39.15
C ASN A 682 -35.03 37.72 38.74
N ARG A 683 -34.81 38.70 37.84
CA ARG A 683 -35.87 39.57 37.34
C ARG A 683 -36.59 38.90 36.18
N VAL A 684 -37.92 38.87 36.24
CA VAL A 684 -38.78 38.23 35.23
C VAL A 684 -39.67 39.27 34.58
N ASN A 685 -39.64 39.37 33.26
CA ASN A 685 -40.60 40.12 32.46
C ASN A 685 -41.36 39.17 31.52
N ALA A 686 -42.34 38.44 32.07
CA ALA A 686 -43.09 37.40 31.37
C ALA A 686 -44.32 36.95 32.17
N ASN A 687 -45.40 36.58 31.48
CA ASN A 687 -46.53 35.90 32.13
C ASN A 687 -46.08 34.55 32.66
N ILE A 688 -46.48 34.18 33.87
CA ILE A 688 -46.05 32.92 34.51
C ILE A 688 -47.26 32.00 34.66
N ARG A 689 -47.10 30.76 34.22
CA ARG A 689 -48.14 29.74 34.32
C ARG A 689 -47.57 28.45 34.92
N PHE A 690 -48.16 27.97 36.01
CA PHE A 690 -47.76 26.70 36.62
C PHE A 690 -48.52 25.54 35.98
N GLU A 691 -47.78 24.52 35.56
CA GLU A 691 -48.30 23.23 35.08
C GLU A 691 -47.95 22.08 36.03
N ASP A 692 -46.99 22.28 36.93
CA ASP A 692 -46.68 21.37 38.03
C ASP A 692 -46.68 22.10 39.39
N ASP A 693 -46.50 21.35 40.48
CA ASP A 693 -46.36 21.86 41.84
C ASP A 693 -44.98 22.52 42.08
N THR A 694 -44.58 23.41 41.17
CA THR A 694 -43.26 24.05 41.14
C THR A 694 -42.99 24.94 42.35
N ILE A 695 -41.78 24.87 42.88
CA ILE A 695 -41.19 25.83 43.81
C ILE A 695 -40.42 26.89 43.01
N TYR A 696 -40.99 28.08 42.89
CA TYR A 696 -40.35 29.22 42.25
C TYR A 696 -39.77 30.18 43.30
N THR A 697 -38.45 30.28 43.39
CA THR A 697 -37.76 31.30 44.19
C THR A 697 -37.48 32.55 43.34
N ALA A 698 -38.19 33.63 43.62
CA ALA A 698 -38.00 34.93 43.00
C ALA A 698 -36.96 35.73 43.78
N THR A 699 -35.77 35.92 43.17
CA THR A 699 -34.68 36.72 43.75
C THR A 699 -34.63 38.15 43.20
N GLY A 700 -35.42 38.44 42.16
CA GLY A 700 -35.63 39.77 41.61
C GLY A 700 -37.10 40.03 41.29
N ASN A 701 -37.41 41.24 40.82
CA ASN A 701 -38.79 41.65 40.56
C ASN A 701 -39.47 40.81 39.47
N ILE A 702 -40.77 40.56 39.65
CA ILE A 702 -41.62 39.91 38.64
C ILE A 702 -42.52 40.97 38.02
N GLU A 703 -42.31 41.29 36.75
CA GLU A 703 -43.07 42.26 35.96
C GLU A 703 -43.88 41.47 34.91
N SER A 704 -45.19 41.31 35.11
CA SER A 704 -46.00 40.56 34.14
C SER A 704 -47.48 40.95 34.17
N ASP A 705 -48.26 40.49 33.19
CA ASP A 705 -49.71 40.71 33.24
C ASP A 705 -50.39 39.74 34.19
N ILE A 706 -49.93 38.48 34.21
CA ILE A 706 -50.50 37.42 35.04
C ILE A 706 -49.45 36.43 35.55
N ILE A 707 -49.63 36.01 36.81
CA ILE A 707 -49.09 34.78 37.37
C ILE A 707 -50.29 33.87 37.70
N ASP A 708 -50.38 32.71 37.06
CA ASP A 708 -51.49 31.76 37.23
C ASP A 708 -50.99 30.41 37.72
N PHE A 709 -51.42 30.00 38.92
CA PHE A 709 -51.13 28.69 39.50
C PHE A 709 -51.95 27.56 38.87
N GLN A 710 -53.04 27.87 38.16
CA GLN A 710 -53.92 26.89 37.49
C GLN A 710 -54.33 25.68 38.36
N GLY A 711 -54.58 25.90 39.65
CA GLY A 711 -54.97 24.83 40.57
C GLY A 711 -53.81 23.97 41.10
N LYS A 712 -52.56 24.19 40.67
CA LYS A 712 -51.36 23.50 41.16
C LYS A 712 -50.93 24.02 42.53
N ALA A 713 -50.36 23.14 43.35
CA ALA A 713 -49.88 23.44 44.70
C ALA A 713 -48.50 24.13 44.71
N GLY A 714 -48.17 24.88 43.64
CA GLY A 714 -46.91 25.60 43.51
C GLY A 714 -46.67 26.63 44.62
N VAL A 715 -45.40 26.95 44.85
CA VAL A 715 -44.95 27.90 45.87
C VAL A 715 -44.09 28.96 45.20
N ILE A 716 -44.39 30.23 45.44
CA ILE A 716 -43.49 31.34 45.08
C ILE A 716 -42.83 31.83 46.37
N ASN A 717 -41.53 31.56 46.53
CA ASN A 717 -40.70 32.14 47.58
C ASN A 717 -40.17 33.49 47.09
N ILE A 718 -40.44 34.55 47.83
CA ILE A 718 -40.18 35.92 47.42
C ILE A 718 -39.09 36.47 48.33
N ALA A 719 -37.91 36.70 47.76
CA ALA A 719 -36.76 37.22 48.50
C ALA A 719 -37.00 38.65 49.03
N ASP A 720 -36.16 39.09 49.96
CA ASP A 720 -36.25 40.42 50.56
C ASP A 720 -36.16 41.54 49.50
N ASN A 721 -37.05 42.52 49.61
CA ASN A 721 -37.22 43.66 48.71
C ASN A 721 -37.63 43.32 47.26
N VAL A 722 -38.18 42.13 47.02
CA VAL A 722 -38.74 41.77 45.71
C VAL A 722 -40.16 42.31 45.55
N LYS A 723 -40.44 42.89 44.37
CA LYS A 723 -41.75 43.35 43.94
C LYS A 723 -42.37 42.42 42.90
N ILE A 724 -43.66 42.11 43.07
CA ILE A 724 -44.51 41.44 42.07
C ILE A 724 -45.45 42.48 41.45
N ASP A 725 -45.16 42.90 40.24
CA ASP A 725 -46.03 43.73 39.41
C ASP A 725 -46.89 42.91 38.47
N SER A 726 -47.66 42.00 39.05
CA SER A 726 -48.49 41.05 38.32
C SER A 726 -49.76 40.69 39.06
N ARG A 727 -50.82 40.40 38.31
CA ARG A 727 -52.04 39.84 38.88
C ARG A 727 -51.76 38.39 39.23
N VAL A 728 -51.87 38.04 40.51
CA VAL A 728 -51.61 36.67 40.97
C VAL A 728 -52.94 35.94 41.15
N THR A 729 -53.09 34.80 40.50
CA THR A 729 -54.34 34.04 40.52
C THR A 729 -54.14 32.54 40.44
N SER A 730 -55.24 31.81 40.61
CA SER A 730 -55.34 30.38 40.30
C SER A 730 -56.68 30.13 39.65
N THR A 731 -56.68 29.82 38.35
CA THR A 731 -57.90 29.75 37.53
C THR A 731 -58.70 28.45 37.67
N ALA A 732 -58.08 27.33 38.05
CA ALA A 732 -58.74 26.01 38.12
C ALA A 732 -59.24 25.60 39.51
N ASP A 733 -58.56 26.02 40.59
CA ASP A 733 -58.93 25.78 41.99
C ASP A 733 -58.27 26.84 42.89
N THR A 734 -58.66 26.93 44.17
CA THR A 734 -57.95 27.76 45.16
C THR A 734 -56.66 27.07 45.60
N SER A 735 -55.57 27.38 44.90
CA SER A 735 -54.24 26.75 45.07
C SER A 735 -53.13 27.81 45.12
N GLY A 736 -51.86 27.38 45.16
CA GLY A 736 -50.71 28.30 45.21
C GLY A 736 -50.39 28.86 46.60
N ILE A 737 -49.10 29.06 46.87
CA ILE A 737 -48.59 29.72 48.07
C ILE A 737 -47.70 30.88 47.65
N LEU A 738 -47.96 32.08 48.17
CA LEU A 738 -47.04 33.21 48.11
C LEU A 738 -46.32 33.31 49.46
N ASN A 739 -45.01 33.15 49.48
CA ASN A 739 -44.21 33.14 50.69
C ASN A 739 -43.19 34.28 50.66
N PHE A 740 -43.45 35.34 51.42
CA PHE A 740 -42.50 36.45 51.56
C PHE A 740 -41.45 36.13 52.62
N GLU A 741 -40.21 35.95 52.18
CA GLU A 741 -39.07 35.65 53.06
C GLU A 741 -38.49 36.90 53.74
N GLY A 742 -38.87 38.10 53.27
CA GLY A 742 -38.50 39.40 53.82
C GLY A 742 -39.58 40.47 53.54
N ALA A 743 -39.16 41.73 53.40
CA ALA A 743 -40.03 42.80 52.94
C ALA A 743 -40.37 42.64 51.45
N GLY A 744 -41.53 43.11 51.00
CA GLY A 744 -41.91 43.00 49.59
C GLY A 744 -43.21 43.71 49.23
N GLU A 745 -43.53 43.73 47.95
CA GLU A 745 -44.72 44.42 47.42
C GLU A 745 -45.41 43.60 46.33
N VAL A 746 -46.74 43.60 46.31
CA VAL A 746 -47.56 43.17 45.15
C VAL A 746 -48.41 44.35 44.69
N THR A 747 -48.23 44.79 43.44
CA THR A 747 -48.89 46.01 42.92
C THR A 747 -50.20 45.76 42.17
N LYS A 748 -50.56 44.50 41.87
CA LYS A 748 -51.85 44.13 41.28
C LYS A 748 -52.60 43.15 42.20
N LEU A 749 -53.84 42.79 41.86
CA LEU A 749 -54.72 41.99 42.72
C LEU A 749 -54.24 40.54 42.90
N ILE A 750 -54.48 39.98 44.09
CA ILE A 750 -54.31 38.56 44.41
C ILE A 750 -55.69 37.91 44.56
N THR A 751 -55.97 36.86 43.80
CA THR A 751 -57.27 36.19 43.78
C THR A 751 -57.15 34.67 43.78
N ASN A 752 -58.02 33.95 44.48
CA ASN A 752 -58.07 32.49 44.51
C ASN A 752 -56.75 31.82 44.90
N ILE A 753 -55.94 32.45 45.76
CA ILE A 753 -54.70 31.83 46.25
C ILE A 753 -54.96 31.11 47.57
N LYS A 754 -54.40 29.91 47.75
CA LYS A 754 -54.60 29.11 48.96
C LYS A 754 -53.98 29.75 50.19
N MET A 755 -52.76 30.29 50.07
CA MET A 755 -52.04 30.84 51.21
C MET A 755 -51.14 32.02 50.86
N LEU A 756 -51.14 33.04 51.72
CA LEU A 756 -50.17 34.13 51.73
C LEU A 756 -49.40 34.09 53.05
N LYS A 757 -48.09 33.84 53.02
CA LYS A 757 -47.21 33.87 54.19
C LYS A 757 -46.41 35.16 54.21
N THR A 758 -46.46 35.83 55.35
CA THR A 758 -45.83 37.12 55.63
C THR A 758 -45.19 37.09 57.01
N GLY A 759 -44.49 38.15 57.42
CA GLY A 759 -44.00 38.28 58.80
C GLY A 759 -42.49 38.34 58.96
N ASN A 760 -41.69 37.99 57.95
CA ASN A 760 -40.24 38.20 58.00
C ASN A 760 -39.81 39.62 57.60
N GLY A 761 -40.71 40.40 56.99
CA GLY A 761 -40.59 41.83 56.73
C GLY A 761 -41.94 42.47 56.42
N ASN A 762 -41.97 43.78 56.19
CA ASN A 762 -43.19 44.49 55.82
C ASN A 762 -43.62 44.13 54.39
N VAL A 763 -44.86 43.69 54.23
CA VAL A 763 -45.44 43.33 52.92
C VAL A 763 -46.57 44.31 52.58
N ALA A 764 -46.56 44.84 51.36
CA ALA A 764 -47.60 45.75 50.87
C ALA A 764 -48.36 45.15 49.67
N LEU A 765 -49.69 45.17 49.72
CA LEU A 765 -50.60 44.82 48.63
C LEU A 765 -51.29 46.11 48.16
N THR A 766 -50.77 46.75 47.12
CA THR A 766 -51.06 48.17 46.85
C THR A 766 -52.22 48.42 45.90
N ALA A 767 -52.73 47.40 45.20
CA ALA A 767 -53.92 47.51 44.36
C ALA A 767 -55.20 47.70 45.20
N GLY A 768 -56.10 48.59 44.77
CA GLY A 768 -57.47 48.64 45.28
C GLY A 768 -58.33 47.57 44.59
N GLY A 769 -59.24 46.93 45.33
CA GLY A 769 -60.15 45.91 44.80
C GLY A 769 -60.34 44.68 45.71
N ASP A 770 -60.83 43.59 45.12
CA ASP A 770 -61.18 42.36 45.84
C ASP A 770 -60.00 41.39 45.90
N TYR A 771 -59.50 41.14 47.10
CA TYR A 771 -58.52 40.10 47.39
C TYR A 771 -59.24 38.81 47.81
N SER A 772 -58.78 37.67 47.30
CA SER A 772 -59.29 36.34 47.68
C SER A 772 -58.13 35.43 48.03
N ILE A 773 -57.97 35.14 49.32
CA ILE A 773 -56.83 34.39 49.87
C ILE A 773 -57.38 33.39 50.90
N GLY A 774 -57.14 32.09 50.75
CA GLY A 774 -57.66 31.05 51.65
C GLY A 774 -57.22 31.24 53.11
N GLU A 775 -55.91 31.35 53.33
CA GLU A 775 -55.29 31.62 54.62
C GLU A 775 -54.18 32.70 54.52
N ILE A 776 -54.14 33.63 55.47
CA ILE A 776 -52.99 34.54 55.66
C ILE A 776 -52.22 34.12 56.90
N GLN A 777 -50.90 33.96 56.76
CA GLN A 777 -49.99 33.63 57.85
C GLN A 777 -49.04 34.79 58.16
N GLY A 778 -48.77 35.00 59.44
CA GLY A 778 -47.85 36.01 59.94
C GLY A 778 -47.39 35.75 61.36
N ASN A 779 -46.11 36.01 61.63
CA ASN A 779 -45.48 35.82 62.95
C ASN A 779 -45.73 36.98 63.96
N GLY A 780 -46.53 37.98 63.57
CA GLY A 780 -46.91 39.13 64.42
C GLY A 780 -45.87 40.26 64.54
N ASN A 781 -44.71 40.17 63.87
CA ASN A 781 -43.60 41.13 64.04
C ASN A 781 -43.52 42.21 62.95
N ASN A 782 -44.27 42.09 61.85
CA ASN A 782 -44.23 43.01 60.70
C ASN A 782 -45.63 43.30 60.16
N ASN A 783 -45.76 44.35 59.36
CA ASN A 783 -47.04 44.79 58.82
C ASN A 783 -47.35 44.14 57.46
N LEU A 784 -48.58 43.64 57.32
CA LEU A 784 -49.23 43.41 56.02
C LEU A 784 -50.17 44.59 55.74
N THR A 785 -49.86 45.40 54.72
CA THR A 785 -50.63 46.61 54.39
C THR A 785 -51.44 46.40 53.12
N PHE A 786 -52.71 46.79 53.14
CA PHE A 786 -53.59 46.79 51.96
C PHE A 786 -53.79 48.21 51.45
N GLY A 787 -53.83 48.38 50.13
CA GLY A 787 -54.10 49.66 49.48
C GLY A 787 -55.51 50.19 49.78
N PRO A 788 -55.76 51.49 49.56
CA PRO A 788 -57.09 52.08 49.71
C PRO A 788 -58.15 51.36 48.86
N ASN A 789 -59.38 51.27 49.36
CA ASN A 789 -60.52 50.62 48.68
C ASN A 789 -60.32 49.10 48.44
N SER A 790 -59.65 48.41 49.37
CA SER A 790 -59.47 46.95 49.33
C SER A 790 -60.55 46.22 50.11
N ARG A 791 -61.03 45.09 49.58
CA ARG A 791 -61.89 44.14 50.29
C ARG A 791 -61.22 42.77 50.31
N LEU A 792 -60.96 42.26 51.51
CA LEU A 792 -60.33 40.96 51.70
C LEU A 792 -61.39 39.89 51.96
N THR A 793 -61.38 38.85 51.13
CA THR A 793 -62.06 37.58 51.39
C THR A 793 -61.00 36.59 51.83
N THR A 794 -61.05 36.20 53.11
CA THR A 794 -60.20 35.14 53.66
C THR A 794 -60.99 34.17 54.50
N THR A 795 -60.62 32.89 54.43
CA THR A 795 -61.25 31.85 55.26
C THR A 795 -60.63 31.85 56.65
N TYR A 796 -59.31 32.06 56.73
CA TYR A 796 -58.54 31.96 57.96
C TYR A 796 -57.39 32.97 58.04
N ILE A 797 -57.06 33.37 59.27
CA ILE A 797 -55.81 34.08 59.59
C ILE A 797 -55.10 33.21 60.64
N ASN A 798 -53.84 32.83 60.38
CA ASN A 798 -52.98 32.04 61.28
C ASN A 798 -53.60 30.71 61.77
N LYS A 799 -54.34 29.97 60.92
CA LYS A 799 -54.98 28.71 61.33
C LYS A 799 -54.02 27.52 61.35
N THR A 800 -53.19 27.39 60.31
CA THR A 800 -52.24 26.27 60.17
C THR A 800 -50.84 26.62 60.69
N GLY A 801 -50.69 27.80 61.29
CA GLY A 801 -49.49 28.25 62.01
C GLY A 801 -48.51 29.04 61.12
N GLY A 802 -47.95 30.12 61.67
CA GLY A 802 -47.00 31.03 61.03
C GLY A 802 -46.22 31.82 62.08
#